data_AF-A0ABD3IRG5-F1
#
_entry.id   AF-A0ABD3IRG5-F1
#
_cell.length_a   1.000
_cell.length_b   1.000
_cell.length_c   1.000
_cell.angle_alpha   90.00
_cell.angle_beta   90.00
_cell.angle_gamma   90.00
#
_symmetry.space_group_name_H-M   'P 1'
#
loop_
_entity.id
_entity.type
_entity.pdbx_description
1 polymer ?
#
loop_
_entity_poly.entity_id
_entity_poly.type
_entity_poly.pdbx_seq_one_letter_code
_entity_poly.pdbx_strand_id
1 'polypeptide(L)'
;MAMLQPLLSYASSPLLRRPTQRKSLEFQSLEPPQLEIKQLCCSKASALVPRSSARPPSSTSPPLRRQNPSERSDFELLVSSSGPVVDVPLFSEAFNDFLDRGLFEDAISSYIEMFEYGLPVEEFQFFPRLIKAFGWMSDVERAKQIHGHVLKLGILDAVDVANSVLGMYWKCGAVDHAVRVFEKRLDRDSVTWNTMISGACQSGDFRGSLGMFSQMVGDFGVYPNRVACLSALSACASVSSLIHGQEIHGFVAKNIFKFDQSLVCGFIDMYMKCGDIRSAENVFMSIVGKESVTRNAAIWNTMVLGYVTNGFLSEASVLLAEILGLGLEDDSSIIVAALVFCSHSLDSVLGEKIHGLVCKFGMEKEIRVATALIDMYLKCGKAEAGKNIFSKCRTRNIVMWGTIISNYVKSDLPTEALDLCHEFIYEYGFADSVVVLAALRACSSLTLIAKGREFHGLAIKAGLTSDVFVGGALVDLYAKCADIQSAQIVFHGLPLRDLVPWNALISGYTQNDLLDEALKAFRDMQFENIRPNSVTIASILSVCAQISAFSMCKEVHGYTLRQGFESNILVSNSLTSTYAKCGDICSARIIFDNIQGKNQISWNSILLGLGMHGHTDEMSVLFEIMKSSGVMPDHATFIALLSACSHSGRVDWGWRYFKSMAEDHRLEPQLEQYTCMVDLLGRTGHLDHAYDLIMSMPFAPDDRIWGSLLGSCKTHGDDRLADIVAGHIFEIDPDSVGYRVLLAKLHEFDGKHSLVANIRSDIRDKGLKKQPGCSWIEIDCKIHAFIAGDHSHYQSQEVYAILDSLTREILRLTNTRQSDAEATEFDVAWPEKLLPCENNGLFILT
;
A
#
# COMPACT_ATOMS: atom_id res chain seq x y z
N MET A 1 37.77 -10.97 -4.57
CA MET A 1 37.55 -12.39 -4.20
C MET A 1 36.64 -12.54 -2.97
N ALA A 2 37.01 -12.12 -1.75
CA ALA A 2 36.16 -12.28 -0.55
C ALA A 2 34.80 -11.52 -0.59
N MET A 3 34.71 -10.42 -1.36
CA MET A 3 33.44 -9.71 -1.60
C MET A 3 32.52 -10.40 -2.62
N LEU A 4 33.08 -11.18 -3.56
CA LEU A 4 32.29 -11.88 -4.57
C LEU A 4 31.65 -13.15 -4.01
N GLN A 5 32.19 -13.70 -2.92
CA GLN A 5 31.77 -15.00 -2.38
C GLN A 5 30.30 -15.06 -1.94
N PRO A 6 29.71 -14.05 -1.26
CA PRO A 6 28.27 -14.02 -0.97
C PRO A 6 27.42 -13.89 -2.24
N LEU A 7 27.80 -12.99 -3.16
CA LEU A 7 27.10 -12.80 -4.44
C LEU A 7 27.11 -14.07 -5.31
N LEU A 8 28.22 -14.81 -5.32
CA LEU A 8 28.36 -16.07 -6.04
C LEU A 8 27.58 -17.22 -5.37
N SER A 9 27.29 -17.14 -4.07
CA SER A 9 26.47 -18.13 -3.36
C SER A 9 24.99 -18.09 -3.78
N TYR A 10 24.48 -16.90 -4.15
CA TYR A 10 23.16 -16.75 -4.77
C TYR A 10 23.05 -17.43 -6.14
N ALA A 11 24.17 -17.57 -6.87
CA ALA A 11 24.21 -18.23 -8.17
C ALA A 11 24.22 -19.77 -8.11
N SER A 12 24.42 -20.36 -6.92
CA SER A 12 24.52 -21.83 -6.72
C SER A 12 23.20 -22.57 -6.49
N SER A 13 22.04 -21.92 -6.61
CA SER A 13 20.72 -22.59 -6.54
C SER A 13 20.43 -23.40 -7.83
N PRO A 14 19.80 -24.60 -7.78
CA PRO A 14 19.92 -25.65 -8.81
C PRO A 14 19.13 -25.44 -10.13
N LEU A 15 18.93 -24.21 -10.61
CA LEU A 15 18.15 -23.94 -11.82
C LEU A 15 18.95 -23.38 -13.01
N LEU A 16 20.28 -23.31 -12.93
CA LEU A 16 21.14 -22.91 -14.04
C LEU A 16 21.70 -24.11 -14.81
N ARG A 17 20.87 -24.76 -15.63
CA ARG A 17 21.39 -25.34 -16.89
C ARG A 17 21.52 -24.22 -17.91
N ARG A 18 22.72 -23.66 -18.02
CA ARG A 18 23.14 -22.94 -19.24
C ARG A 18 22.89 -23.86 -20.45
N PRO A 19 22.11 -23.47 -21.48
CA PRO A 19 22.24 -24.07 -22.79
C PRO A 19 23.30 -23.26 -23.55
N THR A 20 24.57 -23.59 -23.32
CA THR A 20 25.61 -23.38 -24.33
C THR A 20 25.21 -24.19 -25.57
N GLN A 21 25.18 -23.54 -26.73
CA GLN A 21 24.70 -24.00 -28.05
C GLN A 21 23.19 -23.84 -28.30
N ARG A 22 22.79 -22.69 -28.86
CA ARG A 22 21.78 -22.69 -29.92
C ARG A 22 22.32 -21.96 -31.15
N LYS A 23 22.14 -22.66 -32.27
CA LYS A 23 22.65 -22.40 -33.61
C LYS A 23 22.31 -20.99 -34.08
N SER A 24 23.21 -20.43 -34.89
CA SER A 24 22.91 -19.44 -35.90
C SER A 24 21.59 -19.77 -36.61
N LEU A 25 20.52 -19.08 -36.24
CA LEU A 25 19.33 -18.99 -37.06
C LEU A 25 19.55 -17.79 -37.98
N GLU A 26 19.84 -18.11 -39.23
CA GLU A 26 19.76 -17.19 -40.35
C GLU A 26 18.43 -16.41 -40.27
N PHE A 27 18.51 -15.10 -40.46
CA PHE A 27 17.36 -14.27 -40.75
C PHE A 27 16.60 -14.88 -41.94
N GLN A 28 15.48 -15.57 -41.68
CA GLN A 28 14.46 -15.71 -42.70
C GLN A 28 13.80 -14.34 -42.86
N SER A 29 13.99 -13.78 -44.05
CA SER A 29 13.28 -12.64 -44.58
C SER A 29 11.77 -12.82 -44.40
N LEU A 30 11.21 -12.23 -43.35
CA LEU A 30 9.79 -11.91 -43.31
C LEU A 30 9.58 -10.74 -44.27
N GLU A 31 8.96 -11.01 -45.40
CA GLU A 31 8.38 -9.99 -46.26
C GLU A 31 7.45 -9.09 -45.42
N PRO A 32 7.43 -7.77 -45.70
CA PRO A 32 6.78 -6.80 -44.84
C PRO A 32 5.25 -6.96 -44.86
N PRO A 33 4.55 -6.94 -43.72
CA PRO A 33 3.14 -6.60 -43.74
C PRO A 33 3.03 -5.13 -44.15
N GLN A 34 2.20 -4.88 -45.16
CA GLN A 34 1.88 -3.55 -45.65
C GLN A 34 1.37 -2.68 -44.50
N LEU A 35 1.92 -1.48 -44.37
CA LEU A 35 1.42 -0.43 -43.48
C LEU A 35 -0.05 -0.12 -43.84
N GLU A 36 -0.97 -0.42 -42.94
CA GLU A 36 -2.28 0.25 -42.86
C GLU A 36 -2.42 0.87 -41.47
N ILE A 37 -2.01 2.15 -41.36
CA ILE A 37 -2.46 3.02 -40.27
C ILE A 37 -3.85 3.53 -40.68
N LYS A 38 -4.90 2.76 -40.37
CA LYS A 38 -6.28 3.25 -40.41
C LYS A 38 -7.15 2.62 -39.32
N GLN A 39 -7.84 3.52 -38.63
CA GLN A 39 -9.09 3.37 -37.88
C GLN A 39 -9.05 2.67 -36.51
N LEU A 40 -9.07 3.51 -35.46
CA LEU A 40 -10.21 3.49 -34.54
C LEU A 40 -10.60 4.93 -34.21
N CYS A 41 -11.73 5.37 -34.75
CA CYS A 41 -12.31 6.70 -34.53
C CYS A 41 -13.56 6.57 -33.66
N CYS A 42 -13.77 7.58 -32.81
CA CYS A 42 -15.04 8.01 -32.21
C CYS A 42 -15.66 7.18 -31.06
N SER A 43 -15.46 7.68 -29.84
CA SER A 43 -16.61 8.00 -28.98
C SER A 43 -16.58 9.51 -28.68
N LYS A 44 -17.60 10.21 -29.19
CA LYS A 44 -17.88 11.61 -28.84
C LYS A 44 -18.32 11.64 -27.37
N ALA A 45 -17.65 12.43 -26.55
CA ALA A 45 -18.22 12.96 -25.32
C ALA A 45 -18.26 14.49 -25.43
N SER A 46 -19.43 14.99 -25.80
CA SER A 46 -19.82 16.38 -25.54
C SER A 46 -19.95 16.57 -24.03
N ALA A 47 -19.03 17.30 -23.41
CA ALA A 47 -19.19 17.77 -22.04
C ALA A 47 -19.53 19.27 -22.07
N LEU A 48 -20.82 19.56 -21.86
CA LEU A 48 -21.29 20.84 -21.34
C LEU A 48 -20.64 21.06 -19.97
N VAL A 49 -19.76 22.07 -19.86
CA VAL A 49 -19.30 22.56 -18.55
C VAL A 49 -20.31 23.59 -18.05
N PRO A 50 -20.90 23.42 -16.85
CA PRO A 50 -21.70 24.47 -16.25
C PRO A 50 -20.78 25.61 -15.79
N ARG A 51 -21.09 26.83 -16.25
CA ARG A 51 -20.55 28.07 -15.67
C ARG A 51 -21.01 28.16 -14.21
N SER A 52 -20.10 28.03 -13.25
CA SER A 52 -20.30 28.56 -11.91
C SER A 52 -19.24 29.63 -11.65
N SER A 53 -19.71 30.87 -11.60
CA SER A 53 -18.94 32.03 -11.16
C SER A 53 -18.90 32.04 -9.64
N ALA A 54 -17.76 31.69 -9.05
CA ALA A 54 -17.46 32.00 -7.66
C ALA A 54 -16.15 32.80 -7.61
N ARG A 55 -16.23 34.05 -7.14
CA ARG A 55 -15.09 34.90 -6.84
C ARG A 55 -14.27 34.27 -5.70
N PRO A 56 -12.94 34.15 -5.81
CA PRO A 56 -12.11 33.94 -4.62
C PRO A 56 -12.05 35.24 -3.79
N PRO A 57 -11.97 35.16 -2.45
CA PRO A 57 -11.82 36.32 -1.60
C PRO A 57 -10.40 36.89 -1.68
N SER A 58 -10.30 38.21 -1.55
CA SER A 58 -9.07 38.98 -1.44
C SER A 58 -8.18 38.46 -0.31
N SER A 59 -7.00 37.93 -0.64
CA SER A 59 -5.94 37.66 0.33
C SER A 59 -4.97 38.83 0.39
N THR A 60 -4.86 39.37 1.59
CA THR A 60 -3.88 40.33 2.07
C THR A 60 -2.47 39.77 1.95
N SER A 61 -1.56 40.54 1.34
CA SER A 61 -0.13 40.28 1.28
C SER A 61 0.54 40.30 2.67
N PRO A 62 1.54 39.45 2.95
CA PRO A 62 2.43 39.61 4.11
C PRO A 62 3.50 40.69 3.83
N PRO A 63 4.12 41.28 4.87
CA PRO A 63 5.03 42.41 4.72
C PRO A 63 6.39 41.99 4.16
N LEU A 64 6.88 42.81 3.22
CA LEU A 64 8.22 42.76 2.62
C LEU A 64 9.32 42.72 3.69
N ARG A 65 10.18 41.69 3.60
CA ARG A 65 11.46 41.62 4.30
C ARG A 65 12.40 42.66 3.67
N ARG A 66 12.83 43.67 4.43
CA ARG A 66 13.92 44.57 4.04
C ARG A 66 15.22 43.76 3.93
N GLN A 67 15.83 43.72 2.76
CA GLN A 67 17.25 43.37 2.57
C GLN A 67 18.02 44.61 2.09
N ASN A 68 19.34 44.57 2.35
CA ASN A 68 20.22 45.71 2.63
C ASN A 68 20.49 46.67 1.45
N PRO A 69 20.80 47.97 1.70
CA PRO A 69 21.01 48.98 0.65
C PRO A 69 22.39 48.97 -0.02
N SER A 70 23.25 47.97 0.23
CA SER A 70 24.70 48.09 -0.06
C SER A 70 25.15 47.57 -1.43
N GLU A 71 24.25 47.13 -2.31
CA GLU A 71 24.61 46.63 -3.66
C GLU A 71 23.96 47.45 -4.79
N ARG A 72 23.39 48.62 -4.48
CA ARG A 72 22.89 49.58 -5.48
C ARG A 72 24.00 50.45 -6.11
N SER A 73 25.28 50.25 -5.76
CA SER A 73 26.34 51.20 -6.08
C SER A 73 26.92 51.14 -7.49
N ASP A 74 26.61 50.11 -8.29
CA ASP A 74 27.35 49.90 -9.53
C ASP A 74 26.64 50.47 -10.78
N PHE A 75 25.37 50.87 -10.66
CA PHE A 75 24.59 51.46 -11.76
C PHE A 75 24.51 53.00 -11.75
N GLU A 76 24.68 53.64 -10.58
CA GLU A 76 24.62 55.12 -10.47
C GLU A 76 25.84 55.85 -11.07
N LEU A 77 26.89 55.13 -11.48
CA LEU A 77 28.10 55.71 -12.07
C LEU A 77 28.09 55.86 -13.61
N LEU A 78 27.05 55.38 -14.30
CA LEU A 78 26.97 55.45 -15.77
C LEU A 78 26.18 56.66 -16.32
N VAL A 79 25.60 57.49 -15.46
CA VAL A 79 24.84 58.67 -15.87
C VAL A 79 25.51 59.94 -15.35
N SER A 80 26.62 60.35 -15.99
CA SER A 80 27.18 61.69 -15.79
C SER A 80 27.23 62.50 -17.09
N SER A 81 26.37 63.53 -17.10
CA SER A 81 26.61 64.87 -17.66
C SER A 81 26.65 65.12 -19.18
N SER A 82 25.89 64.42 -20.02
CA SER A 82 25.48 64.97 -21.35
C SER A 82 24.37 64.17 -22.05
N GLY A 83 23.08 64.42 -21.74
CA GLY A 83 21.92 63.94 -22.51
C GLY A 83 21.70 62.40 -22.56
N PRO A 84 20.47 61.89 -22.77
CA PRO A 84 20.24 60.46 -22.73
C PRO A 84 20.61 59.85 -24.10
N VAL A 85 21.86 59.42 -24.25
CA VAL A 85 22.17 58.29 -25.14
C VAL A 85 22.07 57.05 -24.27
N VAL A 86 20.87 56.51 -24.14
CA VAL A 86 20.63 55.23 -23.44
C VAL A 86 20.91 54.12 -24.45
N ASP A 87 22.00 53.39 -24.26
CA ASP A 87 22.44 52.35 -25.19
C ASP A 87 21.83 50.99 -24.77
N VAL A 88 20.94 50.43 -25.60
CA VAL A 88 20.29 49.12 -25.39
C VAL A 88 21.27 47.94 -25.15
N PRO A 89 22.48 47.90 -25.75
CA PRO A 89 23.49 46.88 -25.47
C PRO A 89 23.95 46.82 -24.01
N LEU A 90 24.06 47.95 -23.29
CA LEU A 90 24.50 47.99 -21.88
C LEU A 90 23.49 47.30 -20.95
N PHE A 91 22.20 47.56 -21.17
CA PHE A 91 21.14 46.87 -20.43
C PHE A 91 21.05 45.38 -20.80
N SER A 92 21.29 45.04 -22.07
CA SER A 92 21.34 43.64 -22.51
C SER A 92 22.48 42.87 -21.83
N GLU A 93 23.64 43.49 -21.67
CA GLU A 93 24.80 42.88 -20.99
C GLU A 93 24.54 42.68 -19.49
N ALA A 94 24.02 43.70 -18.80
CA ALA A 94 23.63 43.59 -17.39
C ALA A 94 22.52 42.56 -17.15
N PHE A 95 21.52 42.52 -18.03
CA PHE A 95 20.45 41.54 -17.99
C PHE A 95 20.99 40.10 -18.13
N ASN A 96 21.93 39.88 -19.05
CA ASN A 96 22.55 38.56 -19.22
C ASN A 96 23.41 38.18 -18.01
N ASP A 97 24.14 39.13 -17.39
CA ASP A 97 24.90 38.88 -16.16
C ASP A 97 23.99 38.48 -14.99
N PHE A 98 22.83 39.14 -14.80
CA PHE A 98 21.86 38.75 -13.79
C PHE A 98 21.31 37.33 -14.01
N LEU A 99 21.00 36.97 -15.26
CA LEU A 99 20.53 35.63 -15.59
C LEU A 99 21.59 34.56 -15.36
N ASP A 100 22.84 34.81 -15.74
CA ASP A 100 23.95 33.88 -15.56
C ASP A 100 24.26 33.66 -14.07
N ARG A 101 23.96 34.66 -13.22
CA ARG A 101 24.03 34.56 -11.74
C ARG A 101 22.78 34.01 -11.06
N GLY A 102 21.70 33.76 -11.82
CA GLY A 102 20.42 33.28 -11.28
C GLY A 102 19.59 34.33 -10.52
N LEU A 103 19.91 35.61 -10.67
CA LEU A 103 19.22 36.74 -10.05
C LEU A 103 17.99 37.15 -10.89
N PHE A 104 16.97 36.29 -10.91
CA PHE A 104 15.83 36.43 -11.81
C PHE A 104 14.94 37.66 -11.51
N GLU A 105 14.83 38.08 -10.25
CA GLU A 105 14.06 39.29 -9.91
C GLU A 105 14.77 40.56 -10.38
N ASP A 106 16.10 40.64 -10.21
CA ASP A 106 16.89 41.78 -10.66
C ASP A 106 16.88 41.90 -12.19
N ALA A 107 16.94 40.76 -12.90
CA ALA A 107 16.78 40.72 -14.35
C ALA A 107 15.39 41.26 -14.80
N ILE A 108 14.32 40.94 -14.06
CA ILE A 108 12.97 41.46 -14.36
C ILE A 108 12.86 42.95 -14.02
N SER A 109 13.48 43.40 -12.93
CA SER A 109 13.56 44.81 -12.55
C SER A 109 14.27 45.64 -13.62
N SER A 110 15.40 45.16 -14.16
CA SER A 110 16.08 45.84 -15.27
C SER A 110 15.19 45.97 -16.49
N TYR A 111 14.39 44.94 -16.83
CA TYR A 111 13.41 45.03 -17.91
C TYR A 111 12.34 46.09 -17.63
N ILE A 112 11.81 46.18 -16.39
CA ILE A 112 10.82 47.19 -16.02
C ILE A 112 11.42 48.61 -16.14
N GLU A 113 12.65 48.82 -15.67
CA GLU A 113 13.36 50.10 -15.77
C GLU A 113 13.54 50.53 -17.23
N MET A 114 13.93 49.61 -18.12
CA MET A 114 14.05 49.89 -19.56
C MET A 114 12.72 50.38 -20.18
N PHE A 115 11.59 49.85 -19.72
CA PHE A 115 10.26 50.32 -20.13
C PHE A 115 9.95 51.72 -19.59
N GLU A 116 10.33 52.03 -18.36
CA GLU A 116 10.17 53.36 -17.77
C GLU A 116 11.00 54.43 -18.49
N TYR A 117 12.16 54.06 -19.05
CA TYR A 117 12.99 54.92 -19.90
C TYR A 117 12.50 55.05 -21.35
N GLY A 118 11.42 54.35 -21.74
CA GLY A 118 10.78 54.49 -23.06
C GLY A 118 11.57 53.87 -24.22
N LEU A 119 12.43 52.88 -23.95
CA LEU A 119 13.22 52.22 -24.99
C LEU A 119 12.33 51.36 -25.93
N PRO A 120 12.63 51.35 -27.25
CA PRO A 120 11.85 50.60 -28.22
C PRO A 120 12.04 49.09 -28.03
N VAL A 121 10.92 48.40 -27.87
CA VAL A 121 10.86 46.97 -27.53
C VAL A 121 11.41 46.06 -28.64
N GLU A 122 11.42 46.59 -29.86
CA GLU A 122 11.89 45.93 -31.09
C GLU A 122 13.41 45.65 -31.07
N GLU A 123 14.18 46.31 -30.19
CA GLU A 123 15.62 46.09 -30.04
C GLU A 123 15.98 45.04 -28.96
N PHE A 124 15.00 44.48 -28.24
CA PHE A 124 15.22 43.49 -27.18
C PHE A 124 15.43 42.07 -27.72
N GLN A 125 16.61 41.78 -28.26
CA GLN A 125 16.99 40.43 -28.71
C GLN A 125 17.05 39.38 -27.57
N PHE A 126 16.97 39.79 -26.29
CA PHE A 126 17.01 38.91 -25.11
C PHE A 126 15.63 38.43 -24.62
N PHE A 127 14.54 38.78 -25.31
CA PHE A 127 13.17 38.52 -24.86
C PHE A 127 12.84 37.03 -24.56
N PRO A 128 13.30 36.04 -25.35
CA PRO A 128 13.15 34.62 -24.99
C PRO A 128 13.83 34.22 -23.67
N ARG A 129 14.98 34.84 -23.34
CA ARG A 129 15.67 34.62 -22.07
C ARG A 129 14.91 35.25 -20.90
N LEU A 130 14.32 36.42 -21.09
CA LEU A 130 13.41 37.04 -20.11
C LEU A 130 12.22 36.16 -19.79
N ILE A 131 11.52 35.63 -20.79
CA ILE A 131 10.39 34.74 -20.55
C ILE A 131 10.82 33.49 -19.76
N LYS A 132 12.00 32.94 -20.04
CA LYS A 132 12.56 31.83 -19.24
C LYS A 132 12.83 32.22 -17.79
N ALA A 133 13.26 33.45 -17.52
CA ALA A 133 13.45 33.98 -16.16
C ALA A 133 12.14 33.99 -15.36
N PHE A 134 11.05 34.47 -15.97
CA PHE A 134 9.72 34.38 -15.37
C PHE A 134 9.30 32.94 -15.07
N GLY A 135 9.69 31.99 -15.92
CA GLY A 135 9.46 30.57 -15.70
C GLY A 135 10.22 30.00 -14.49
N TRP A 136 11.41 30.51 -14.18
CA TRP A 136 12.18 30.09 -13.01
C TRP A 136 11.60 30.60 -11.68
N MET A 137 10.78 31.65 -11.70
CA MET A 137 10.09 32.12 -10.51
C MET A 137 8.84 31.30 -10.15
N SER A 138 8.35 30.47 -11.08
CA SER A 138 7.13 29.66 -10.91
C SER A 138 5.89 30.46 -10.45
N ASP A 139 5.80 31.75 -10.82
CA ASP A 139 4.65 32.63 -10.52
C ASP A 139 3.72 32.71 -11.74
N VAL A 140 2.50 32.19 -11.59
CA VAL A 140 1.50 32.14 -12.67
C VAL A 140 0.98 33.52 -13.06
N GLU A 141 0.83 34.45 -12.11
CA GLU A 141 0.28 35.78 -12.40
C GLU A 141 1.30 36.65 -13.12
N ARG A 142 2.56 36.64 -12.68
CA ARG A 142 3.65 37.30 -13.41
C ARG A 142 3.87 36.68 -14.80
N ALA A 143 3.75 35.36 -14.93
CA ALA A 143 3.78 34.67 -16.23
C ALA A 143 2.66 35.13 -17.18
N LYS A 144 1.44 35.35 -16.67
CA LYS A 144 0.33 35.92 -17.47
C LYS A 144 0.61 37.36 -17.90
N GLN A 145 1.24 38.16 -17.05
CA GLN A 145 1.58 39.56 -17.37
C GLN A 145 2.57 39.64 -18.53
N ILE A 146 3.67 38.87 -18.47
CA ILE A 146 4.66 38.87 -19.56
C ILE A 146 4.06 38.27 -20.85
N HIS A 147 3.23 37.23 -20.77
CA HIS A 147 2.50 36.71 -21.94
C HIS A 147 1.54 37.75 -22.55
N GLY A 148 0.83 38.53 -21.71
CA GLY A 148 0.01 39.65 -22.17
C GLY A 148 0.82 40.71 -22.91
N HIS A 149 2.04 41.00 -22.43
CA HIS A 149 2.99 41.87 -23.14
C HIS A 149 3.42 41.29 -24.49
N VAL A 150 3.77 40.01 -24.55
CA VAL A 150 4.12 39.31 -25.80
C VAL A 150 3.00 39.45 -26.84
N LEU A 151 1.75 39.26 -26.42
CA LEU A 151 0.57 39.41 -27.28
C LEU A 151 0.38 40.85 -27.77
N LYS A 152 0.57 41.84 -26.89
CA LYS A 152 0.43 43.26 -27.25
C LYS A 152 1.49 43.71 -28.27
N LEU A 153 2.68 43.13 -28.21
CA LEU A 153 3.79 43.42 -29.12
C LEU A 153 3.68 42.68 -30.46
N GLY A 154 2.78 41.69 -30.58
CA GLY A 154 2.61 40.91 -31.81
C GLY A 154 3.78 39.98 -32.14
N ILE A 155 4.66 39.69 -31.18
CA ILE A 155 5.87 38.87 -31.37
C ILE A 155 5.68 37.38 -31.02
N LEU A 156 4.46 36.96 -30.67
CA LEU A 156 4.16 35.55 -30.34
C LEU A 156 4.35 34.61 -31.53
N ASP A 157 4.26 35.12 -32.75
CA ASP A 157 4.42 34.32 -33.98
C ASP A 157 5.89 33.87 -34.19
N ALA A 158 6.85 34.47 -33.47
CA ALA A 158 8.24 34.04 -33.47
C ALA A 158 8.41 32.71 -32.70
N VAL A 159 8.99 31.70 -33.35
CA VAL A 159 9.10 30.32 -32.87
C VAL A 159 9.78 30.21 -31.49
N ASP A 160 10.85 30.96 -31.29
CA ASP A 160 11.69 31.01 -30.10
C ASP A 160 10.98 31.69 -28.91
N VAL A 161 10.22 32.75 -29.19
CA VAL A 161 9.37 33.43 -28.20
C VAL A 161 8.23 32.50 -27.76
N ALA A 162 7.52 31.88 -28.71
CA ALA A 162 6.43 30.94 -28.42
C ALA A 162 6.91 29.73 -27.59
N ASN A 163 8.04 29.12 -27.98
CA ASN A 163 8.62 27.99 -27.24
C ASN A 163 9.06 28.39 -25.82
N SER A 164 9.53 29.62 -25.63
CA SER A 164 9.87 30.14 -24.31
C SER A 164 8.63 30.38 -23.45
N VAL A 165 7.53 30.89 -24.02
CA VAL A 165 6.24 31.05 -23.32
C VAL A 165 5.66 29.70 -22.91
N LEU A 166 5.70 28.70 -23.79
CA LEU A 166 5.28 27.33 -23.48
C LEU A 166 6.09 26.76 -22.31
N GLY A 167 7.42 26.84 -22.39
CA GLY A 167 8.31 26.36 -21.33
C GLY A 167 8.10 27.09 -20.00
N MET A 168 7.83 28.41 -20.04
CA MET A 168 7.48 29.18 -18.85
C MET A 168 6.20 28.66 -18.20
N TYR A 169 5.11 28.49 -18.97
CA TYR A 169 3.85 28.02 -18.39
C TYR A 169 3.92 26.62 -17.81
N TRP A 170 4.67 25.71 -18.43
CA TRP A 170 4.95 24.39 -17.85
C TRP A 170 5.68 24.50 -16.51
N LYS A 171 6.71 25.34 -16.40
CA LYS A 171 7.43 25.58 -15.13
C LYS A 171 6.60 26.26 -14.05
N CYS A 172 5.64 27.09 -14.43
CA CYS A 172 4.68 27.70 -13.51
C CYS A 172 3.51 26.76 -13.15
N GLY A 173 3.45 25.53 -13.68
CA GLY A 173 2.36 24.58 -13.43
C GLY A 173 1.02 24.97 -14.07
N ALA A 174 1.02 25.94 -14.99
CA ALA A 174 -0.19 26.47 -15.64
C ALA A 174 -0.48 25.75 -16.97
N VAL A 175 -0.78 24.45 -16.86
CA VAL A 175 -0.94 23.52 -17.99
C VAL A 175 -1.95 24.02 -19.04
N ASP A 176 -3.12 24.50 -18.60
CA ASP A 176 -4.18 24.99 -19.49
C ASP A 176 -3.72 26.14 -20.40
N HIS A 177 -2.87 27.02 -19.88
CA HIS A 177 -2.35 28.15 -20.66
C HIS A 177 -1.29 27.69 -21.65
N ALA A 178 -0.45 26.71 -21.28
CA ALA A 178 0.49 26.09 -22.20
C ALA A 178 -0.24 25.41 -23.38
N VAL A 179 -1.28 24.62 -23.09
CA VAL A 179 -2.09 23.96 -24.13
C VAL A 179 -2.76 24.98 -25.05
N ARG A 180 -3.32 26.08 -24.52
CA ARG A 180 -3.92 27.14 -25.35
C ARG A 180 -2.92 27.84 -26.27
N VAL A 181 -1.71 28.11 -25.79
CA VAL A 181 -0.64 28.70 -26.61
C VAL A 181 -0.23 27.72 -27.72
N PHE A 182 -0.18 26.44 -27.41
CA PHE A 182 0.13 25.38 -28.37
C PHE A 182 -0.95 25.21 -29.45
N GLU A 183 -2.23 25.20 -29.05
CA GLU A 183 -3.36 25.03 -29.97
C GLU A 183 -3.47 26.16 -30.99
N LYS A 184 -3.21 27.40 -30.57
CA LYS A 184 -3.26 28.58 -31.44
C LYS A 184 -2.19 28.60 -32.52
N ARG A 185 -1.15 27.78 -32.40
CA ARG A 185 -0.01 27.77 -33.31
C ARG A 185 -0.20 26.81 -34.48
N LEU A 186 -0.03 27.32 -35.70
CA LEU A 186 -0.17 26.57 -36.96
C LEU A 186 1.14 25.88 -37.40
N ASP A 187 2.30 26.45 -37.05
CA ASP A 187 3.65 26.01 -37.45
C ASP A 187 4.39 25.31 -36.28
N ARG A 188 3.99 24.08 -35.95
CA ARG A 188 4.58 23.35 -34.82
C ARG A 188 5.85 22.61 -35.24
N ASP A 189 7.01 23.15 -34.87
CA ASP A 189 8.30 22.50 -35.10
C ASP A 189 8.62 21.41 -34.06
N SER A 190 9.72 20.67 -34.26
CA SER A 190 10.15 19.62 -33.33
C SER A 190 10.33 20.14 -31.90
N VAL A 191 10.85 21.36 -31.71
CA VAL A 191 11.10 21.95 -30.38
C VAL A 191 9.79 22.23 -29.64
N THR A 192 8.77 22.71 -30.36
CA THR A 192 7.43 22.96 -29.82
C THR A 192 6.81 21.67 -29.27
N TRP A 193 6.85 20.58 -30.06
CA TRP A 193 6.35 19.27 -29.63
C TRP A 193 7.14 18.71 -28.45
N ASN A 194 8.48 18.78 -28.48
CA ASN A 194 9.31 18.30 -27.38
C ASN A 194 9.01 19.03 -26.06
N THR A 195 8.76 20.33 -26.12
CA THR A 195 8.43 21.15 -24.94
C THR A 195 7.10 20.72 -24.34
N MET A 196 6.11 20.40 -25.18
CA MET A 196 4.82 19.88 -24.72
C MET A 196 4.92 18.47 -24.12
N ILE A 197 5.60 17.54 -24.82
CA ILE A 197 5.78 16.15 -24.37
C ILE A 197 6.57 16.11 -23.05
N SER A 198 7.69 16.84 -22.98
CA SER A 198 8.49 16.91 -21.74
C SER A 198 7.78 17.65 -20.62
N GLY A 199 7.06 18.74 -20.92
CA GLY A 199 6.25 19.48 -19.95
C GLY A 199 5.14 18.62 -19.34
N ALA A 200 4.40 17.89 -20.18
CA ALA A 200 3.36 16.96 -19.74
C ALA A 200 3.94 15.80 -18.90
N CYS A 201 5.11 15.27 -19.27
CA CYS A 201 5.83 14.29 -18.44
C CYS A 201 6.19 14.87 -17.06
N GLN A 202 6.70 16.10 -17.01
CA GLN A 202 7.10 16.76 -15.77
C GLN A 202 5.91 17.08 -14.85
N SER A 203 4.74 17.37 -15.42
CA SER A 203 3.51 17.59 -14.66
C SER A 203 2.80 16.30 -14.24
N GLY A 204 3.34 15.13 -14.59
CA GLY A 204 2.74 13.83 -14.29
C GLY A 204 1.60 13.40 -15.23
N ASP A 205 1.29 14.18 -16.27
CA ASP A 205 0.32 13.80 -17.30
C ASP A 205 0.97 12.93 -18.38
N PHE A 206 1.33 11.71 -17.98
CA PHE A 206 2.01 10.76 -18.86
C PHE A 206 1.13 10.31 -20.04
N ARG A 207 -0.20 10.23 -19.86
CA ARG A 207 -1.12 9.89 -20.95
C ARG A 207 -1.22 11.00 -21.98
N GLY A 208 -1.36 12.25 -21.53
CA GLY A 208 -1.32 13.42 -22.41
C GLY A 208 -0.01 13.50 -23.17
N SER A 209 1.13 13.26 -22.50
CA SER A 209 2.45 13.20 -23.14
C SER A 209 2.50 12.16 -24.27
N LEU A 210 1.99 10.94 -24.05
CA LEU A 210 1.96 9.91 -25.10
C LEU A 210 1.01 10.28 -26.23
N GLY A 211 -0.15 10.87 -25.92
CA GLY A 211 -1.07 11.38 -26.93
C GLY A 211 -0.44 12.43 -27.83
N MET A 212 0.31 13.37 -27.24
CA MET A 212 1.06 14.39 -27.98
C MET A 212 2.17 13.79 -28.85
N PHE A 213 2.89 12.77 -28.35
CA PHE A 213 3.90 12.06 -29.15
C PHE A 213 3.26 11.35 -30.36
N SER A 214 2.12 10.68 -30.16
CA SER A 214 1.39 10.02 -31.24
C SER A 214 0.87 11.02 -32.29
N GLN A 215 0.36 12.18 -31.86
CA GLN A 215 -0.05 13.25 -32.78
C GLN A 215 1.12 13.81 -33.58
N MET A 216 2.27 14.05 -32.93
CA MET A 216 3.49 14.54 -33.58
C MET A 216 3.88 13.64 -34.77
N VAL A 217 3.88 12.31 -34.56
CA VAL A 217 4.29 11.32 -35.57
C VAL A 217 3.19 11.05 -36.60
N GLY A 218 1.96 10.83 -36.13
CA GLY A 218 0.83 10.37 -36.96
C GLY A 218 0.14 11.50 -37.73
N ASP A 219 -0.29 12.54 -37.03
CA ASP A 219 -1.15 13.59 -37.60
C ASP A 219 -0.34 14.69 -38.31
N PHE A 220 0.85 15.01 -37.79
CA PHE A 220 1.68 16.11 -38.29
C PHE A 220 2.95 15.66 -39.02
N GLY A 221 3.30 14.36 -38.97
CA GLY A 221 4.46 13.81 -39.66
C GLY A 221 5.80 14.41 -39.22
N VAL A 222 5.87 15.01 -38.03
CA VAL A 222 7.09 15.61 -37.49
C VAL A 222 7.96 14.51 -36.90
N TYR A 223 9.22 14.46 -37.31
CA TYR A 223 10.12 13.40 -36.93
C TYR A 223 10.62 13.56 -35.47
N PRO A 224 10.41 12.57 -34.58
CA PRO A 224 10.89 12.62 -33.21
C PRO A 224 12.41 12.70 -33.12
N ASN A 225 12.91 13.55 -32.22
CA ASN A 225 14.31 13.58 -31.86
C ASN A 225 14.57 12.81 -30.56
N ARG A 226 15.83 12.74 -30.12
CA ARG A 226 16.25 12.05 -28.88
C ARG A 226 15.44 12.48 -27.64
N VAL A 227 15.14 13.77 -27.48
CA VAL A 227 14.45 14.30 -26.30
C VAL A 227 12.97 13.89 -26.28
N ALA A 228 12.29 13.96 -27.43
CA ALA A 228 10.93 13.44 -27.57
C ALA A 228 10.86 11.95 -27.24
N CYS A 229 11.77 11.14 -27.80
CA CYS A 229 11.80 9.70 -27.54
C CYS A 229 12.06 9.38 -26.06
N LEU A 230 13.02 10.05 -25.40
CA LEU A 230 13.28 9.83 -23.98
C LEU A 230 12.09 10.21 -23.09
N SER A 231 11.44 11.35 -23.38
CA SER A 231 10.27 11.79 -22.63
C SER A 231 9.11 10.81 -22.82
N ALA A 232 8.86 10.36 -24.05
CA ALA A 232 7.85 9.36 -24.35
C ALA A 232 8.16 8.00 -23.71
N LEU A 233 9.42 7.55 -23.69
CA LEU A 233 9.82 6.33 -22.98
C LEU A 233 9.58 6.42 -21.48
N SER A 234 9.89 7.57 -20.87
CA SER A 234 9.57 7.82 -19.45
C SER A 234 8.06 7.78 -19.21
N ALA A 235 7.25 8.33 -20.10
CA ALA A 235 5.79 8.24 -20.00
C ALA A 235 5.27 6.81 -20.18
N CYS A 236 5.81 6.05 -21.14
CA CYS A 236 5.50 4.62 -21.30
C CYS A 236 5.83 3.84 -20.04
N ALA A 237 6.99 4.09 -19.44
CA ALA A 237 7.44 3.44 -18.21
C ALA A 237 6.50 3.74 -17.04
N SER A 238 6.10 5.01 -16.86
CA SER A 238 5.18 5.42 -15.79
C SER A 238 3.76 4.87 -15.95
N VAL A 239 3.27 4.71 -17.19
CA VAL A 239 1.92 4.19 -17.49
C VAL A 239 1.94 2.66 -17.73
N SER A 240 3.12 2.03 -17.69
CA SER A 240 3.33 0.63 -18.05
C SER A 240 2.79 0.27 -19.44
N SER A 241 2.96 1.17 -20.42
CA SER A 241 2.47 0.99 -21.78
C SER A 241 3.50 0.31 -22.68
N LEU A 242 3.51 -1.03 -22.67
CA LEU A 242 4.44 -1.84 -23.45
C LEU A 242 4.32 -1.61 -24.97
N ILE A 243 3.09 -1.43 -25.48
CA ILE A 243 2.81 -1.29 -26.92
C ILE A 243 3.51 -0.04 -27.48
N HIS A 244 3.23 1.14 -26.91
CA HIS A 244 3.87 2.39 -27.34
C HIS A 244 5.39 2.32 -27.16
N GLY A 245 5.87 1.68 -26.09
CA GLY A 245 7.30 1.45 -25.88
C GLY A 245 7.97 0.64 -27.00
N GLN A 246 7.32 -0.44 -27.45
CA GLN A 246 7.80 -1.27 -28.56
C GLN A 246 7.76 -0.52 -29.90
N GLU A 247 6.74 0.30 -30.14
CA GLU A 247 6.64 1.14 -31.35
C GLU A 247 7.79 2.16 -31.41
N ILE A 248 8.07 2.85 -30.29
CA ILE A 248 9.20 3.78 -30.17
C ILE A 248 10.53 3.04 -30.38
N HIS A 249 10.67 1.83 -29.82
CA HIS A 249 11.87 1.02 -30.01
C HIS A 249 12.07 0.61 -31.48
N GLY A 250 11.00 0.17 -32.15
CA GLY A 250 11.02 -0.14 -33.58
C GLY A 250 11.36 1.07 -34.45
N PHE A 251 10.87 2.26 -34.09
CA PHE A 251 11.23 3.52 -34.73
C PHE A 251 12.71 3.83 -34.53
N VAL A 252 13.22 3.83 -33.29
CA VAL A 252 14.62 4.16 -33.00
C VAL A 252 15.59 3.16 -33.66
N ALA A 253 15.26 1.86 -33.68
CA ALA A 253 16.09 0.81 -34.26
C ALA A 253 16.28 0.92 -35.78
N LYS A 254 15.34 1.58 -36.48
CA LYS A 254 15.38 1.83 -37.93
C LYS A 254 16.17 3.10 -38.30
N ASN A 255 16.57 3.91 -37.32
CA ASN A 255 17.15 5.23 -37.53
C ASN A 255 18.58 5.34 -36.96
N ILE A 256 19.23 6.50 -37.11
CA ILE A 256 20.67 6.71 -36.79
C ILE A 256 20.96 6.56 -35.27
N PHE A 257 19.93 6.55 -34.42
CA PHE A 257 20.03 6.54 -32.96
C PHE A 257 20.36 5.18 -32.31
N LYS A 258 20.73 4.17 -33.12
CA LYS A 258 20.84 2.76 -32.70
C LYS A 258 21.81 2.47 -31.54
N PHE A 259 22.69 3.41 -31.19
CA PHE A 259 23.68 3.29 -30.10
C PHE A 259 23.71 4.49 -29.15
N ASP A 260 22.65 5.28 -29.08
CA ASP A 260 22.57 6.35 -28.07
C ASP A 260 22.42 5.74 -26.67
N GLN A 261 23.40 5.99 -25.80
CA GLN A 261 23.47 5.37 -24.48
C GLN A 261 22.27 5.76 -23.58
N SER A 262 21.73 6.97 -23.73
CA SER A 262 20.58 7.40 -22.94
C SER A 262 19.28 6.76 -23.41
N LEU A 263 19.10 6.59 -24.72
CA LEU A 263 17.95 5.84 -25.24
C LEU A 263 18.03 4.37 -24.83
N VAL A 264 19.21 3.76 -24.80
CA VAL A 264 19.38 2.39 -24.29
C VAL A 264 18.97 2.29 -22.82
N CYS A 265 19.45 3.19 -21.95
CA CYS A 265 18.96 3.26 -20.56
C CYS A 265 17.43 3.41 -20.50
N GLY A 266 16.87 4.32 -21.31
CA GLY A 266 15.43 4.56 -21.37
C GLY A 266 14.62 3.35 -21.81
N PHE A 267 15.12 2.56 -22.77
CA PHE A 267 14.48 1.32 -23.20
C PHE A 267 14.55 0.23 -22.12
N ILE A 268 15.71 0.05 -21.48
CA ILE A 268 15.85 -0.92 -20.39
C ILE A 268 14.89 -0.56 -19.24
N ASP A 269 14.87 0.71 -18.79
CA ASP A 269 13.95 1.17 -17.74
C ASP A 269 12.48 0.97 -18.13
N MET A 270 12.11 1.31 -19.37
CA MET A 270 10.75 1.14 -19.88
C MET A 270 10.33 -0.32 -19.91
N TYR A 271 11.15 -1.22 -20.48
CA TYR A 271 10.84 -2.65 -20.56
C TYR A 271 10.79 -3.30 -19.18
N MET A 272 11.74 -2.96 -18.29
CA MET A 272 11.77 -3.46 -16.92
C MET A 272 10.53 -3.04 -16.14
N LYS A 273 10.10 -1.78 -16.23
CA LYS A 273 8.87 -1.29 -15.56
C LYS A 273 7.59 -1.87 -16.17
N CYS A 274 7.59 -2.19 -17.46
CA CYS A 274 6.48 -2.88 -18.12
C CYS A 274 6.48 -4.40 -17.88
N GLY A 275 7.48 -4.95 -17.17
CA GLY A 275 7.61 -6.39 -16.88
C GLY A 275 8.11 -7.26 -18.04
N ASP A 276 8.55 -6.68 -19.17
CA ASP A 276 9.12 -7.43 -20.31
C ASP A 276 10.64 -7.53 -20.20
N ILE A 277 11.08 -8.35 -19.26
CA ILE A 277 12.50 -8.51 -18.89
C ILE A 277 13.34 -9.03 -20.07
N ARG A 278 12.76 -9.90 -20.91
CA ARG A 278 13.46 -10.48 -22.07
C ARG A 278 13.84 -9.43 -23.09
N SER A 279 12.93 -8.49 -23.37
CA SER A 279 13.23 -7.38 -24.27
C SER A 279 14.30 -6.46 -23.68
N ALA A 280 14.26 -6.20 -22.36
CA ALA A 280 15.30 -5.44 -21.67
C ALA A 280 16.68 -6.13 -21.77
N GLU A 281 16.74 -7.44 -21.53
CA GLU A 281 17.95 -8.26 -21.67
C GLU A 281 18.50 -8.23 -23.09
N ASN A 282 17.65 -8.33 -24.10
CA ASN A 282 18.08 -8.27 -25.50
C ASN A 282 18.70 -6.90 -25.84
N VAL A 283 18.09 -5.81 -25.36
CA VAL A 283 18.64 -4.46 -25.52
C VAL A 283 20.00 -4.35 -24.82
N PHE A 284 20.10 -4.85 -23.58
CA PHE A 284 21.34 -4.84 -22.81
C PHE A 284 22.45 -5.68 -23.48
N MET A 285 22.17 -6.92 -23.88
CA MET A 285 23.14 -7.79 -24.53
C MET A 285 23.63 -7.26 -25.88
N SER A 286 22.82 -6.43 -26.56
CA SER A 286 23.23 -5.81 -27.83
C SER A 286 24.37 -4.79 -27.69
N ILE A 287 24.64 -4.30 -26.48
CA ILE A 287 25.62 -3.24 -26.20
C ILE A 287 26.78 -3.66 -25.28
N VAL A 288 26.60 -4.69 -24.44
CA VAL A 288 27.58 -5.12 -23.41
C VAL A 288 28.94 -5.54 -24.00
N GLY A 289 29.01 -5.96 -25.26
CA GLY A 289 30.27 -6.32 -25.93
C GLY A 289 31.11 -5.13 -26.43
N LYS A 290 30.67 -3.88 -26.26
CA LYS A 290 31.34 -2.70 -26.80
C LYS A 290 32.08 -1.92 -25.71
N GLU A 291 33.40 -1.76 -25.85
CA GLU A 291 34.26 -1.09 -24.84
C GLU A 291 33.76 0.30 -24.44
N SER A 292 33.20 1.10 -25.37
CA SER A 292 32.68 2.44 -25.08
C SER A 292 31.42 2.45 -24.19
N VAL A 293 30.78 1.31 -23.98
CA VAL A 293 29.52 1.15 -23.23
C VAL A 293 29.71 0.32 -21.96
N THR A 294 30.67 -0.61 -21.94
CA THR A 294 30.98 -1.46 -20.76
C THR A 294 31.25 -0.69 -19.46
N ARG A 295 31.73 0.55 -19.54
CA ARG A 295 31.99 1.41 -18.37
C ARG A 295 30.87 2.39 -18.03
N ASN A 296 29.72 2.35 -18.73
CA ASN A 296 28.62 3.25 -18.41
C ASN A 296 27.81 2.72 -17.22
N ALA A 297 28.12 3.25 -16.02
CA ALA A 297 27.45 2.89 -14.77
C ALA A 297 25.93 3.06 -14.80
N ALA A 298 25.38 4.00 -15.59
CA ALA A 298 23.94 4.23 -15.67
C ALA A 298 23.18 3.07 -16.33
N ILE A 299 23.77 2.40 -17.32
CA ILE A 299 23.15 1.24 -18.00
C ILE A 299 23.11 0.05 -17.05
N TRP A 300 24.26 -0.23 -16.40
CA TRP A 300 24.36 -1.30 -15.42
C TRP A 300 23.45 -1.08 -14.22
N ASN A 301 23.39 0.14 -13.67
CA ASN A 301 22.48 0.52 -12.59
C ASN A 301 21.02 0.28 -12.98
N THR A 302 20.59 0.75 -14.15
CA THR A 302 19.21 0.55 -14.64
C THR A 302 18.87 -0.95 -14.75
N MET A 303 19.82 -1.77 -15.21
CA MET A 303 19.62 -3.22 -15.32
C MET A 303 19.53 -3.92 -13.95
N VAL A 304 20.46 -3.62 -13.03
CA VAL A 304 20.44 -4.17 -11.66
C VAL A 304 19.14 -3.78 -10.96
N LEU A 305 18.79 -2.49 -10.96
CA LEU A 305 17.55 -2.02 -10.33
C LEU A 305 16.33 -2.64 -10.99
N GLY A 306 16.32 -2.79 -12.32
CA GLY A 306 15.24 -3.44 -13.05
C GLY A 306 15.01 -4.89 -12.63
N TYR A 307 16.08 -5.68 -12.45
CA TYR A 307 15.96 -7.03 -11.92
C TYR A 307 15.46 -7.03 -10.47
N VAL A 308 15.99 -6.15 -9.62
CA VAL A 308 15.57 -6.04 -8.21
C VAL A 308 14.08 -5.69 -8.09
N THR A 309 13.60 -4.70 -8.84
CA THR A 309 12.20 -4.28 -8.81
C THR A 309 11.24 -5.36 -9.32
N ASN A 310 11.71 -6.22 -10.23
CA ASN A 310 10.93 -7.35 -10.74
C ASN A 310 11.11 -8.65 -9.91
N GLY A 311 11.89 -8.62 -8.83
CA GLY A 311 12.10 -9.77 -7.92
C GLY A 311 13.13 -10.81 -8.40
N PHE A 312 13.86 -10.55 -9.47
CA PHE A 312 14.89 -11.44 -10.02
C PHE A 312 16.25 -11.23 -9.32
N LEU A 313 16.29 -11.57 -8.03
CA LEU A 313 17.45 -11.31 -7.17
C LEU A 313 18.69 -12.13 -7.58
N SER A 314 18.52 -13.34 -8.11
CA SER A 314 19.63 -14.16 -8.60
C SER A 314 20.39 -13.48 -9.74
N GLU A 315 19.67 -13.00 -10.75
CA GLU A 315 20.21 -12.34 -11.93
C GLU A 315 20.84 -11.00 -11.55
N ALA A 316 20.18 -10.23 -10.67
CA ALA A 316 20.75 -9.00 -10.11
C ALA A 316 22.08 -9.24 -9.39
N SER A 317 22.18 -10.32 -8.61
CA SER A 317 23.41 -10.64 -7.85
C SER A 317 24.59 -10.99 -8.77
N VAL A 318 24.34 -11.72 -9.86
CA VAL A 318 25.36 -12.05 -10.87
C VAL A 318 25.84 -10.78 -11.57
N LEU A 319 24.91 -9.91 -11.97
CA LEU A 319 25.25 -8.66 -12.62
C LEU A 319 26.06 -7.72 -11.70
N LEU A 320 25.69 -7.63 -10.41
CA LEU A 320 26.44 -6.91 -9.38
C LEU A 320 27.86 -7.46 -9.21
N ALA A 321 28.02 -8.78 -9.21
CA ALA A 321 29.34 -9.41 -9.14
C ALA A 321 30.22 -9.08 -10.35
N GLU A 322 29.64 -9.05 -11.55
CA GLU A 322 30.33 -8.62 -12.78
C GLU A 322 30.76 -7.15 -12.70
N ILE A 323 29.87 -6.25 -12.27
CA ILE A 323 30.16 -4.81 -12.13
C ILE A 323 31.32 -4.56 -11.14
N LEU A 324 31.31 -5.24 -9.98
CA LEU A 324 32.40 -5.17 -9.02
C LEU A 324 33.70 -5.74 -9.59
N GLY A 325 33.62 -6.76 -10.44
CA GLY A 325 34.76 -7.30 -11.20
C GLY A 325 35.34 -6.33 -12.23
N LEU A 326 34.52 -5.42 -12.79
CA LEU A 326 34.94 -4.36 -13.72
C LEU A 326 35.61 -3.16 -13.02
N GLY A 327 35.61 -3.12 -11.68
CA GLY A 327 36.24 -2.08 -10.89
C GLY A 327 35.44 -0.77 -10.82
N LEU A 328 34.12 -0.81 -11.03
CA LEU A 328 33.23 0.36 -10.91
C LEU A 328 32.72 0.57 -9.46
N GLU A 329 33.53 0.20 -8.47
CA GLU A 329 33.19 0.22 -7.04
C GLU A 329 33.27 1.62 -6.41
N ASP A 330 33.82 2.59 -7.14
CA ASP A 330 33.92 4.01 -6.79
C ASP A 330 32.79 4.87 -7.40
N ASP A 331 31.81 4.26 -8.10
CA ASP A 331 30.63 4.96 -8.62
C ASP A 331 29.47 4.93 -7.61
N SER A 332 28.98 6.11 -7.21
CA SER A 332 27.91 6.25 -6.22
C SER A 332 26.58 5.65 -6.66
N SER A 333 26.29 5.61 -7.97
CA SER A 333 25.05 5.01 -8.50
C SER A 333 25.08 3.49 -8.40
N ILE A 334 26.24 2.86 -8.64
CA ILE A 334 26.42 1.41 -8.48
C ILE A 334 26.31 1.02 -7.01
N ILE A 335 26.93 1.78 -6.11
CA ILE A 335 26.80 1.55 -4.67
C ILE A 335 25.34 1.65 -4.22
N VAL A 336 24.60 2.66 -4.68
CA VAL A 336 23.16 2.77 -4.38
C VAL A 336 22.40 1.55 -4.93
N ALA A 337 22.68 1.09 -6.15
CA ALA A 337 22.05 -0.12 -6.71
C ALA A 337 22.33 -1.37 -5.86
N ALA A 338 23.57 -1.53 -5.39
CA ALA A 338 23.98 -2.63 -4.54
C ALA A 338 23.32 -2.58 -3.15
N LEU A 339 23.16 -1.38 -2.58
CA LEU A 339 22.43 -1.18 -1.32
C LEU A 339 20.92 -1.47 -1.49
N VAL A 340 20.31 -1.02 -2.59
CA VAL A 340 18.91 -1.34 -2.90
C VAL A 340 18.71 -2.85 -3.11
N PHE A 341 19.66 -3.53 -3.73
CA PHE A 341 19.66 -5.00 -3.80
C PHE A 341 19.69 -5.63 -2.41
N CYS A 342 20.55 -5.15 -1.50
CA CYS A 342 20.60 -5.63 -0.11
C CYS A 342 19.30 -5.36 0.64
N SER A 343 18.68 -4.19 0.44
CA SER A 343 17.37 -3.86 1.00
C SER A 343 16.27 -4.86 0.60
N HIS A 344 16.28 -5.36 -0.63
CA HIS A 344 15.26 -6.29 -1.14
C HIS A 344 15.57 -7.76 -0.85
N SER A 345 16.85 -8.13 -0.84
CA SER A 345 17.31 -9.48 -0.48
C SER A 345 17.37 -9.72 1.03
N LEU A 346 17.26 -8.65 1.84
CA LEU A 346 17.42 -8.65 3.29
C LEU A 346 18.79 -9.19 3.76
N ASP A 347 19.81 -9.11 2.89
CA ASP A 347 21.17 -9.54 3.20
C ASP A 347 21.95 -8.45 3.95
N SER A 348 21.85 -8.49 5.29
CA SER A 348 22.56 -7.55 6.15
C SER A 348 24.08 -7.69 6.11
N VAL A 349 24.62 -8.86 5.76
CA VAL A 349 26.07 -9.13 5.75
C VAL A 349 26.72 -8.52 4.52
N LEU A 350 26.09 -8.67 3.35
CA LEU A 350 26.53 -8.00 2.14
C LEU A 350 26.36 -6.48 2.26
N GLY A 351 25.25 -6.02 2.85
CA GLY A 351 25.01 -4.60 3.12
C GLY A 351 26.12 -3.95 3.96
N GLU A 352 26.59 -4.62 5.02
CA GLU A 352 27.72 -4.14 5.83
C GLU A 352 29.04 -4.07 5.05
N LYS A 353 29.29 -5.04 4.15
CA LYS A 353 30.48 -5.01 3.28
C LYS A 353 30.44 -3.81 2.33
N ILE A 354 29.28 -3.53 1.73
CA ILE A 354 29.09 -2.37 0.85
C ILE A 354 29.22 -1.07 1.65
N HIS A 355 28.69 -1.00 2.87
CA HIS A 355 28.90 0.16 3.75
C HIS A 355 30.40 0.38 4.05
N GLY A 356 31.19 -0.69 4.21
CA GLY A 356 32.64 -0.60 4.29
C GLY A 356 33.29 0.06 3.06
N LEU A 357 32.77 -0.19 1.84
CA LEU A 357 33.22 0.50 0.62
C LEU A 357 32.83 1.97 0.62
N VAL A 358 31.60 2.30 1.05
CA VAL A 358 31.15 3.70 1.19
C VAL A 358 32.14 4.50 2.04
N CYS A 359 32.52 3.96 3.21
CA CYS A 359 33.50 4.60 4.08
C CYS A 359 34.90 4.66 3.47
N LYS A 360 35.33 3.62 2.75
CA LYS A 360 36.64 3.58 2.09
C LYS A 360 36.78 4.69 1.03
N PHE A 361 35.72 4.95 0.27
CA PHE A 361 35.72 5.96 -0.80
C PHE A 361 35.23 7.34 -0.34
N GLY A 362 34.85 7.51 0.93
CA GLY A 362 34.42 8.80 1.47
C GLY A 362 33.03 9.26 0.98
N MET A 363 32.20 8.32 0.53
CA MET A 363 30.86 8.61 -0.02
C MET A 363 29.79 8.82 1.07
N GLU A 364 30.13 8.68 2.36
CA GLU A 364 29.17 8.84 3.46
C GLU A 364 28.54 10.24 3.55
N LYS A 365 29.18 11.23 2.92
CA LYS A 365 28.68 12.62 2.83
C LYS A 365 27.64 12.80 1.73
N GLU A 366 27.56 11.88 0.77
CA GLU A 366 26.59 11.96 -0.31
C GLU A 366 25.19 11.58 0.19
N ILE A 367 24.26 12.53 0.15
CA ILE A 367 22.88 12.37 0.64
C ILE A 367 22.20 11.12 0.03
N ARG A 368 22.44 10.83 -1.25
CA ARG A 368 21.84 9.69 -1.96
C ARG A 368 22.34 8.35 -1.41
N VAL A 369 23.63 8.24 -1.17
CA VAL A 369 24.27 7.03 -0.61
C VAL A 369 23.84 6.84 0.85
N ALA A 370 23.87 7.92 1.65
CA ALA A 370 23.42 7.88 3.04
C ALA A 370 21.94 7.48 3.16
N THR A 371 21.06 8.01 2.31
CA THR A 371 19.63 7.63 2.29
C THR A 371 19.45 6.15 1.93
N ALA A 372 20.21 5.63 0.95
CA ALA A 372 20.16 4.21 0.58
C ALA A 372 20.68 3.29 1.70
N LEU A 373 21.72 3.71 2.44
CA LEU A 373 22.22 2.97 3.61
C LEU A 373 21.19 2.90 4.73
N ILE A 374 20.50 4.03 5.00
CA ILE A 374 19.43 4.08 6.00
C ILE A 374 18.31 3.11 5.64
N ASP A 375 17.84 3.13 4.38
CA ASP A 375 16.81 2.20 3.88
C ASP A 375 17.24 0.74 4.03
N MET A 376 18.49 0.42 3.65
CA MET A 376 19.04 -0.94 3.74
C MET A 376 19.09 -1.45 5.17
N TYR A 377 19.67 -0.68 6.10
CA TYR A 377 19.78 -1.10 7.49
C TYR A 377 18.41 -1.26 8.17
N LEU A 378 17.48 -0.35 7.92
CA LEU A 378 16.13 -0.43 8.50
C LEU A 378 15.37 -1.67 8.00
N LYS A 379 15.37 -1.92 6.69
CA LYS A 379 14.71 -3.12 6.12
C LYS A 379 15.36 -4.42 6.57
N CYS A 380 16.68 -4.43 6.78
CA CYS A 380 17.39 -5.58 7.33
C CYS A 380 17.20 -5.76 8.85
N GLY A 381 16.30 -5.01 9.50
CA GLY A 381 16.01 -5.11 10.93
C GLY A 381 17.08 -4.50 11.85
N LYS A 382 18.04 -3.75 11.33
CA LYS A 382 19.11 -3.07 12.08
C LYS A 382 18.81 -1.58 12.25
N ALA A 383 17.68 -1.28 12.88
CA ALA A 383 17.16 0.09 12.98
C ALA A 383 18.15 1.10 13.62
N GLU A 384 18.91 0.66 14.62
CA GLU A 384 19.88 1.54 15.28
C GLU A 384 21.07 1.92 14.42
N ALA A 385 21.52 1.03 13.52
CA ALA A 385 22.56 1.37 12.56
C ALA A 385 22.06 2.46 11.60
N GLY A 386 20.82 2.34 11.11
CA GLY A 386 20.17 3.36 10.28
C GLY A 386 20.01 4.70 11.02
N LYS A 387 19.56 4.68 12.28
CA LYS A 387 19.41 5.88 13.12
C LYS A 387 20.75 6.60 13.35
N ASN A 388 21.80 5.84 13.62
CA ASN A 388 23.15 6.39 13.83
C ASN A 388 23.64 7.13 12.58
N ILE A 389 23.47 6.55 11.38
CA ILE A 389 23.82 7.20 10.11
C ILE A 389 23.03 8.50 9.95
N PHE A 390 21.71 8.46 10.15
CA PHE A 390 20.85 9.64 10.07
C PHE A 390 21.26 10.75 11.04
N SER A 391 21.59 10.41 12.29
CA SER A 391 22.01 11.37 13.31
C SER A 391 23.31 12.09 12.95
N LYS A 392 24.23 11.42 12.23
CA LYS A 392 25.52 11.96 11.78
C LYS A 392 25.41 12.85 10.53
N CYS A 393 24.34 12.75 9.75
CA CYS A 393 24.13 13.57 8.57
C CYS A 393 23.80 15.02 8.97
N ARG A 394 24.68 15.96 8.61
CA ARG A 394 24.50 17.41 8.87
C ARG A 394 23.46 18.07 7.96
N THR A 395 23.28 17.54 6.74
CA THR A 395 22.34 18.07 5.73
C THR A 395 21.31 16.99 5.41
N ARG A 396 20.18 17.04 6.11
CA ARG A 396 19.04 16.12 5.90
C ARG A 396 18.09 16.76 4.89
N ASN A 397 17.70 16.02 3.87
CA ASN A 397 16.67 16.45 2.93
C ASN A 397 15.34 15.75 3.23
N ILE A 398 14.25 16.25 2.61
CA ILE A 398 12.89 15.72 2.80
C ILE A 398 12.83 14.21 2.46
N VAL A 399 13.55 13.77 1.42
CA VAL A 399 13.60 12.36 1.01
C VAL A 399 14.18 11.46 2.11
N MET A 400 15.24 11.91 2.78
CA MET A 400 15.87 11.16 3.88
C MET A 400 14.95 11.08 5.10
N TRP A 401 14.28 12.18 5.45
CA TRP A 401 13.24 12.21 6.48
C TRP A 401 12.08 11.26 6.17
N GLY A 402 11.55 11.32 4.94
CA GLY A 402 10.50 10.40 4.49
C GLY A 402 10.95 8.93 4.53
N THR A 403 12.21 8.66 4.17
CA THR A 403 12.79 7.30 4.18
C THR A 403 12.90 6.74 5.59
N ILE A 404 13.45 7.51 6.55
CA ILE A 404 13.60 7.03 7.92
C ILE A 404 12.21 6.85 8.57
N ILE A 405 11.35 7.86 8.52
CA ILE A 405 10.03 7.81 9.15
C ILE A 405 9.20 6.65 8.56
N SER A 406 9.13 6.53 7.23
CA SER A 406 8.32 5.47 6.60
C SER A 406 8.84 4.06 6.87
N ASN A 407 10.15 3.87 7.00
CA ASN A 407 10.71 2.57 7.35
C ASN A 407 10.49 2.24 8.83
N TYR A 408 10.57 3.20 9.76
CA TYR A 408 10.22 2.96 11.17
C TYR A 408 8.76 2.50 11.32
N VAL A 409 7.83 3.11 10.58
CA VAL A 409 6.43 2.65 10.54
C VAL A 409 6.30 1.22 10.01
N LYS A 410 7.12 0.82 9.03
CA LYS A 410 7.10 -0.53 8.44
C LYS A 410 7.83 -1.58 9.28
N SER A 411 8.76 -1.17 10.13
CA SER A 411 9.56 -2.05 11.00
C SER A 411 8.94 -2.24 12.39
N ASP A 412 7.61 -2.08 12.53
CA ASP A 412 6.85 -2.17 13.78
C ASP A 412 7.36 -1.26 14.92
N LEU A 413 7.95 -0.10 14.57
CA LEU A 413 8.34 0.96 15.52
C LEU A 413 7.57 2.28 15.25
N PRO A 414 6.22 2.26 15.30
CA PRO A 414 5.40 3.42 14.95
C PRO A 414 5.50 4.57 15.96
N THR A 415 5.87 4.30 17.21
CA THR A 415 6.08 5.33 18.24
C THR A 415 7.24 6.25 17.92
N GLU A 416 8.39 5.68 17.58
CA GLU A 416 9.60 6.39 17.21
C GLU A 416 9.42 7.13 15.88
N ALA A 417 8.61 6.58 14.97
CA ALA A 417 8.24 7.29 13.75
C ALA A 417 7.48 8.58 14.04
N LEU A 418 6.57 8.59 15.02
CA LEU A 418 5.83 9.79 15.42
C LEU A 418 6.75 10.84 16.06
N ASP A 419 7.72 10.42 16.87
CA ASP A 419 8.71 11.33 17.45
C ASP A 419 9.55 12.02 16.37
N LEU A 420 10.01 11.26 15.36
CA LEU A 420 10.72 11.81 14.20
C LEU A 420 9.85 12.74 13.36
N CYS A 421 8.55 12.46 13.20
CA CYS A 421 7.61 13.37 12.55
C CYS A 421 7.52 14.72 13.29
N HIS A 422 7.46 14.69 14.62
CA HIS A 422 7.44 15.91 15.42
C HIS A 422 8.74 16.70 15.31
N GLU A 423 9.89 16.03 15.32
CA GLU A 423 11.20 16.67 15.10
C GLU A 423 11.24 17.37 13.74
N PHE A 424 10.81 16.70 12.66
CA PHE A 424 10.75 17.30 11.32
C PHE A 424 9.85 18.55 11.29
N ILE A 425 8.63 18.46 11.83
CA ILE A 425 7.68 19.59 11.83
C ILE A 425 8.24 20.76 12.64
N TYR A 426 8.90 20.48 13.77
CA TYR A 426 9.53 21.49 14.61
C TYR A 426 10.72 22.18 13.93
N GLU A 427 11.57 21.42 13.22
CA GLU A 427 12.78 21.94 12.58
C GLU A 427 12.47 22.74 11.30
N TYR A 428 11.55 22.25 10.45
CA TYR A 428 11.30 22.84 9.13
C TYR A 428 10.07 23.75 9.08
N GLY A 429 9.13 23.64 10.03
CA GLY A 429 7.96 24.51 10.12
C GLY A 429 6.91 24.31 9.02
N PHE A 430 6.98 23.23 8.24
CA PHE A 430 5.96 22.87 7.24
C PHE A 430 5.64 21.37 7.28
N ALA A 431 4.53 20.99 6.66
CA ALA A 431 4.08 19.62 6.54
C ALA A 431 4.30 19.12 5.12
N ASP A 432 5.03 18.00 4.97
CA ASP A 432 5.22 17.30 3.70
C ASP A 432 4.24 16.12 3.59
N SER A 433 3.76 15.82 2.37
CA SER A 433 2.79 14.74 2.16
C SER A 433 3.31 13.37 2.58
N VAL A 434 4.61 13.09 2.38
CA VAL A 434 5.23 11.80 2.76
C VAL A 434 5.32 11.66 4.28
N VAL A 435 5.70 12.75 4.97
CA VAL A 435 5.81 12.77 6.44
C VAL A 435 4.44 12.62 7.09
N VAL A 436 3.45 13.40 6.63
CA VAL A 436 2.07 13.31 7.15
C VAL A 436 1.48 11.93 6.88
N LEU A 437 1.68 11.38 5.68
CA LEU A 437 1.23 10.03 5.34
C LEU A 437 1.82 8.97 6.28
N ALA A 438 3.12 9.06 6.56
CA ALA A 438 3.78 8.12 7.48
C ALA A 438 3.28 8.29 8.92
N ALA A 439 3.12 9.52 9.39
CA ALA A 439 2.57 9.81 10.72
C ALA A 439 1.14 9.26 10.89
N LEU A 440 0.28 9.43 9.88
CA LEU A 440 -1.09 8.90 9.90
C LEU A 440 -1.10 7.37 9.93
N ARG A 441 -0.22 6.71 9.17
CA ARG A 441 -0.07 5.24 9.22
C ARG A 441 0.40 4.77 10.58
N ALA A 442 1.34 5.48 11.22
CA ALA A 442 1.78 5.18 12.58
C ALA A 442 0.62 5.32 13.59
N CYS A 443 -0.14 6.41 13.51
CA CYS A 443 -1.32 6.62 14.34
C CYS A 443 -2.38 5.54 14.12
N SER A 444 -2.60 5.13 12.87
CA SER A 444 -3.52 4.05 12.49
C SER A 444 -3.10 2.72 13.10
N SER A 445 -1.82 2.35 12.99
CA SER A 445 -1.29 1.10 13.58
C SER A 445 -1.37 1.06 15.10
N LEU A 446 -1.24 2.22 15.77
CA LEU A 446 -1.32 2.35 17.22
C LEU A 446 -2.72 2.69 17.72
N THR A 447 -3.71 2.84 16.84
CA THR A 447 -5.07 3.28 17.17
C THR A 447 -5.14 4.61 17.96
N LEU A 448 -4.18 5.52 17.72
CA LEU A 448 -4.07 6.81 18.42
C LEU A 448 -4.93 7.90 17.77
N ILE A 449 -6.24 7.84 17.99
CA ILE A 449 -7.20 8.76 17.35
C ILE A 449 -6.94 10.25 17.66
N ALA A 450 -6.54 10.59 18.89
CA ALA A 450 -6.29 11.98 19.27
C ALA A 450 -5.11 12.57 18.49
N LYS A 451 -4.00 11.83 18.43
CA LYS A 451 -2.80 12.20 17.66
C LYS A 451 -3.11 12.27 16.16
N GLY A 452 -3.86 11.30 15.65
CA GLY A 452 -4.32 11.27 14.27
C GLY A 452 -5.14 12.51 13.88
N ARG A 453 -6.01 12.99 14.78
CA ARG A 453 -6.77 14.25 14.58
C ARG A 453 -5.87 15.48 14.53
N GLU A 454 -4.77 15.53 15.28
CA GLU A 454 -3.78 16.62 15.17
C GLU A 454 -3.14 16.64 13.78
N PHE A 455 -2.69 15.49 13.28
CA PHE A 455 -2.12 15.37 11.93
C PHE A 455 -3.15 15.63 10.82
N HIS A 456 -4.41 15.26 11.01
CA HIS A 456 -5.49 15.62 10.09
C HIS A 456 -5.69 17.14 10.05
N GLY A 457 -5.71 17.82 11.21
CA GLY A 457 -5.76 19.29 11.27
C GLY A 457 -4.57 19.96 10.57
N LEU A 458 -3.38 19.38 10.69
CA LEU A 458 -2.18 19.82 9.97
C LEU A 458 -2.33 19.62 8.45
N ALA A 459 -2.83 18.47 8.00
CA ALA A 459 -3.08 18.18 6.59
C ALA A 459 -4.07 19.17 5.96
N ILE A 460 -5.14 19.54 6.69
CA ILE A 460 -6.10 20.57 6.25
C ILE A 460 -5.39 21.92 6.09
N LYS A 461 -4.62 22.35 7.09
CA LYS A 461 -3.88 23.63 7.04
C LYS A 461 -2.87 23.69 5.90
N ALA A 462 -2.25 22.57 5.57
CA ALA A 462 -1.26 22.44 4.50
C ALA A 462 -1.89 22.21 3.11
N GLY A 463 -3.22 22.08 3.01
CA GLY A 463 -3.90 21.79 1.74
C GLY A 463 -3.64 20.37 1.20
N LEU A 464 -3.22 19.43 2.06
CA LEU A 464 -2.87 18.06 1.69
C LEU A 464 -4.07 17.11 1.67
N THR A 465 -5.27 17.57 2.04
CA THR A 465 -6.47 16.70 2.10
C THR A 465 -7.00 16.26 0.74
N SER A 466 -6.59 16.93 -0.35
CA SER A 466 -6.88 16.48 -1.71
C SER A 466 -5.89 15.43 -2.24
N ASP A 467 -4.79 15.19 -1.54
CA ASP A 467 -3.84 14.13 -1.87
C ASP A 467 -4.48 12.77 -1.58
N VAL A 468 -4.55 11.90 -2.58
CA VAL A 468 -5.27 10.63 -2.50
C VAL A 468 -4.60 9.65 -1.52
N PHE A 469 -3.27 9.73 -1.35
CA PHE A 469 -2.55 8.88 -0.41
C PHE A 469 -2.77 9.35 1.03
N VAL A 470 -2.69 10.66 1.28
CA VAL A 470 -2.99 11.23 2.60
C VAL A 470 -4.45 11.00 2.96
N GLY A 471 -5.36 11.24 2.01
CA GLY A 471 -6.79 10.97 2.14
C GLY A 471 -7.10 9.50 2.46
N GLY A 472 -6.51 8.57 1.72
CA GLY A 472 -6.65 7.14 1.99
C GLY A 472 -6.11 6.72 3.35
N ALA A 473 -4.99 7.30 3.81
CA ALA A 473 -4.45 7.04 5.14
C ALA A 473 -5.30 7.64 6.27
N LEU A 474 -5.97 8.77 6.04
CA LEU A 474 -6.96 9.32 6.98
C LEU A 474 -8.18 8.40 7.09
N VAL A 475 -8.70 7.88 5.98
CA VAL A 475 -9.80 6.90 5.98
C VAL A 475 -9.39 5.65 6.78
N ASP A 476 -8.21 5.10 6.52
CA ASP A 476 -7.67 3.94 7.24
C ASP A 476 -7.50 4.23 8.75
N LEU A 477 -6.93 5.38 9.12
CA LEU A 477 -6.78 5.80 10.52
C LEU A 477 -8.13 5.80 11.26
N TYR A 478 -9.13 6.51 10.70
CA TYR A 478 -10.43 6.62 11.36
C TYR A 478 -11.14 5.27 11.44
N ALA A 479 -11.05 4.46 10.38
CA ALA A 479 -11.64 3.13 10.37
C ALA A 479 -11.01 2.19 11.39
N LYS A 480 -9.67 2.15 11.52
CA LYS A 480 -8.99 1.34 12.54
C LYS A 480 -9.24 1.82 13.96
N CYS A 481 -9.55 3.10 14.15
CA CYS A 481 -9.96 3.65 15.45
C CYS A 481 -11.47 3.53 15.71
N ALA A 482 -12.20 2.72 14.93
CA ALA A 482 -13.65 2.52 15.01
C ALA A 482 -14.51 3.80 14.85
N ASP A 483 -13.96 4.90 14.32
CA ASP A 483 -14.67 6.15 14.01
C ASP A 483 -15.10 6.16 12.53
N ILE A 484 -16.01 5.24 12.19
CA ILE A 484 -16.48 5.00 10.81
C ILE A 484 -17.12 6.24 10.20
N GLN A 485 -17.80 7.05 11.01
CA GLN A 485 -18.44 8.28 10.53
C GLN A 485 -17.40 9.27 10.01
N SER A 486 -16.29 9.48 10.74
CA SER A 486 -15.21 10.34 10.27
C SER A 486 -14.51 9.78 9.03
N ALA A 487 -14.33 8.45 8.97
CA ALA A 487 -13.78 7.78 7.78
C ALA A 487 -14.64 8.05 6.53
N GLN A 488 -15.96 7.95 6.65
CA GLN A 488 -16.91 8.28 5.57
C GLN A 488 -16.81 9.76 5.17
N ILE A 489 -16.77 10.69 6.13
CA ILE A 489 -16.68 12.13 5.83
C ILE A 489 -15.43 12.44 5.01
N VAL A 490 -14.27 11.92 5.43
CA VAL A 490 -13.01 12.11 4.70
C VAL A 490 -13.12 11.51 3.30
N PHE A 491 -13.62 10.29 3.17
CA PHE A 491 -13.75 9.59 1.90
C PHE A 491 -14.61 10.37 0.89
N HIS A 492 -15.78 10.85 1.30
CA HIS A 492 -16.68 11.63 0.43
C HIS A 492 -16.12 13.01 0.08
N GLY A 493 -15.21 13.55 0.90
CA GLY A 493 -14.52 14.80 0.64
C GLY A 493 -13.40 14.72 -0.41
N LEU A 494 -12.99 13.52 -0.84
CA LEU A 494 -11.91 13.36 -1.81
C LEU A 494 -12.36 13.71 -3.23
N PRO A 495 -11.60 14.56 -3.97
CA PRO A 495 -11.96 14.99 -5.33
C PRO A 495 -11.85 13.85 -6.35
N LEU A 496 -10.91 12.92 -6.13
CA LEU A 496 -10.74 11.70 -6.90
C LEU A 496 -10.55 10.55 -5.92
N ARG A 497 -11.37 9.51 -6.07
CA ARG A 497 -11.34 8.30 -5.26
C ARG A 497 -10.78 7.17 -6.11
N ASP A 498 -9.47 6.92 -6.00
CA ASP A 498 -8.84 5.80 -6.68
C ASP A 498 -8.91 4.51 -5.83
N LEU A 499 -8.13 3.50 -6.20
CA LEU A 499 -8.08 2.22 -5.49
C LEU A 499 -7.76 2.33 -3.99
N VAL A 500 -6.97 3.31 -3.56
CA VAL A 500 -6.44 3.36 -2.19
C VAL A 500 -7.53 3.75 -1.18
N PRO A 501 -8.28 4.86 -1.33
CA PRO A 501 -9.38 5.20 -0.43
C PRO A 501 -10.51 4.17 -0.45
N TRP A 502 -10.83 3.57 -1.60
CA TRP A 502 -11.85 2.54 -1.71
C TRP A 502 -11.48 1.29 -0.91
N ASN A 503 -10.24 0.83 -1.03
CA ASN A 503 -9.74 -0.30 -0.26
C ASN A 503 -9.73 0.00 1.24
N ALA A 504 -9.26 1.19 1.64
CA ALA A 504 -9.27 1.61 3.05
C ALA A 504 -10.69 1.60 3.63
N LEU A 505 -11.67 2.09 2.88
CA LEU A 505 -13.07 2.11 3.32
C LEU A 505 -13.67 0.70 3.44
N ILE A 506 -13.48 -0.15 2.42
CA ILE A 506 -14.00 -1.53 2.40
C ILE A 506 -13.37 -2.37 3.52
N SER A 507 -12.04 -2.32 3.66
CA SER A 507 -11.35 -3.01 4.76
C SER A 507 -11.78 -2.46 6.11
N GLY A 508 -11.97 -1.14 6.22
CA GLY A 508 -12.48 -0.48 7.42
C GLY A 508 -13.86 -0.98 7.85
N TYR A 509 -14.81 -1.07 6.93
CA TYR A 509 -16.12 -1.67 7.21
C TYR A 509 -16.01 -3.14 7.62
N THR A 510 -15.20 -3.92 6.91
CA THR A 510 -14.99 -5.35 7.20
C THR A 510 -14.41 -5.58 8.59
N GLN A 511 -13.49 -4.73 9.04
CA GLN A 511 -12.83 -4.82 10.35
C GLN A 511 -13.73 -4.36 11.51
N ASN A 512 -14.78 -3.59 11.23
CA ASN A 512 -15.74 -3.09 12.22
C ASN A 512 -17.10 -3.83 12.13
N ASP A 513 -17.11 -5.02 11.53
CA ASP A 513 -18.29 -5.89 11.36
C ASP A 513 -19.49 -5.24 10.63
N LEU A 514 -19.24 -4.20 9.83
CA LEU A 514 -20.21 -3.51 8.98
C LEU A 514 -20.25 -4.16 7.58
N LEU A 515 -20.63 -5.44 7.55
CA LEU A 515 -20.45 -6.30 6.38
C LEU A 515 -21.32 -5.88 5.18
N ASP A 516 -22.54 -5.40 5.44
CA ASP A 516 -23.45 -4.90 4.40
C ASP A 516 -22.90 -3.63 3.75
N GLU A 517 -22.34 -2.71 4.55
CA GLU A 517 -21.68 -1.50 4.08
C GLU A 517 -20.44 -1.81 3.24
N ALA A 518 -19.65 -2.83 3.63
CA ALA A 518 -18.50 -3.30 2.86
C ALA A 518 -18.92 -3.80 1.47
N LEU A 519 -19.98 -4.61 1.38
CA LEU A 519 -20.52 -5.11 0.11
C LEU A 519 -21.13 -4.00 -0.74
N LYS A 520 -21.80 -3.03 -0.11
CA LYS A 520 -22.32 -1.86 -0.80
C LYS A 520 -21.19 -1.02 -1.39
N ALA A 521 -20.16 -0.71 -0.60
CA ALA A 521 -19.00 0.03 -1.07
C ALA A 521 -18.27 -0.68 -2.22
N PHE A 522 -18.17 -2.01 -2.18
CA PHE A 522 -17.62 -2.80 -3.29
C PHE A 522 -18.43 -2.66 -4.58
N ARG A 523 -19.76 -2.70 -4.49
CA ARG A 523 -20.63 -2.47 -5.65
C ARG A 523 -20.49 -1.04 -6.18
N ASP A 524 -20.47 -0.05 -5.29
CA ASP A 524 -20.32 1.37 -5.66
C ASP A 524 -18.98 1.62 -6.37
N MET A 525 -17.88 1.03 -5.89
CA MET A 525 -16.57 1.04 -6.55
C MET A 525 -16.64 0.50 -7.98
N GLN A 526 -17.36 -0.61 -8.20
CA GLN A 526 -17.55 -1.19 -9.53
C GLN A 526 -18.44 -0.30 -10.43
N PHE A 527 -19.49 0.31 -9.88
CA PHE A 527 -20.34 1.26 -10.59
C PHE A 527 -19.58 2.52 -11.03
N GLU A 528 -18.60 2.97 -10.24
CA GLU A 528 -17.66 4.04 -10.61
C GLU A 528 -16.56 3.57 -11.60
N ASN A 529 -16.66 2.35 -12.14
CA ASN A 529 -15.72 1.73 -13.08
C ASN A 529 -14.30 1.54 -12.54
N ILE A 530 -14.14 1.47 -11.22
CA ILE A 530 -12.86 1.21 -10.57
C ILE A 530 -12.72 -0.30 -10.41
N ARG A 531 -11.68 -0.87 -11.03
CA ARG A 531 -11.47 -2.33 -11.06
C ARG A 531 -10.89 -2.82 -9.73
N PRO A 532 -11.55 -3.76 -9.02
CA PRO A 532 -11.00 -4.38 -7.81
C PRO A 532 -9.60 -4.97 -8.00
N ASN A 533 -8.71 -4.75 -7.03
CA ASN A 533 -7.38 -5.36 -7.01
C ASN A 533 -7.31 -6.50 -5.99
N SER A 534 -6.13 -7.14 -5.86
CA SER A 534 -5.92 -8.26 -4.93
C SER A 534 -6.31 -7.95 -3.49
N VAL A 535 -6.08 -6.72 -3.02
CA VAL A 535 -6.42 -6.27 -1.66
C VAL A 535 -7.94 -6.11 -1.49
N THR A 536 -8.62 -5.55 -2.49
CA THR A 536 -10.09 -5.47 -2.51
C THR A 536 -10.69 -6.88 -2.43
N ILE A 537 -10.20 -7.79 -3.27
CA ILE A 537 -10.69 -9.18 -3.35
C ILE A 537 -10.47 -9.91 -2.02
N ALA A 538 -9.29 -9.79 -1.42
CA ALA A 538 -9.02 -10.39 -0.11
C ALA A 538 -9.98 -9.89 0.98
N SER A 539 -10.30 -8.58 0.96
CA SER A 539 -11.27 -7.99 1.91
C SER A 539 -12.68 -8.55 1.69
N ILE A 540 -13.15 -8.63 0.44
CA ILE A 540 -14.48 -9.18 0.14
C ILE A 540 -14.56 -10.68 0.40
N LEU A 541 -13.50 -11.45 0.16
CA LEU A 541 -13.42 -12.85 0.54
C LEU A 541 -13.51 -13.03 2.06
N SER A 542 -12.93 -12.11 2.85
CA SER A 542 -13.10 -12.09 4.31
C SER A 542 -14.56 -11.87 4.70
N VAL A 543 -15.25 -10.94 4.03
CA VAL A 543 -16.70 -10.74 4.21
C VAL A 543 -17.46 -12.02 3.87
N CYS A 544 -17.22 -12.64 2.70
CA CYS A 544 -17.84 -13.92 2.32
C CYS A 544 -17.67 -14.99 3.40
N ALA A 545 -16.48 -15.05 4.01
CA ALA A 545 -16.15 -16.01 5.05
C ALA A 545 -16.90 -15.75 6.36
N GLN A 546 -17.11 -14.48 6.73
CA GLN A 546 -17.83 -14.09 7.96
C GLN A 546 -19.34 -14.36 7.87
N ILE A 547 -19.96 -14.10 6.71
CA ILE A 547 -21.39 -14.39 6.48
C ILE A 547 -21.66 -15.78 5.89
N SER A 548 -20.62 -16.61 5.72
CA SER A 548 -20.71 -17.94 5.09
C SER A 548 -21.39 -17.93 3.71
N ALA A 549 -21.18 -16.88 2.92
CA ALA A 549 -21.80 -16.69 1.60
C ALA A 549 -21.02 -17.46 0.51
N PHE A 550 -21.39 -18.72 0.31
CA PHE A 550 -20.75 -19.64 -0.63
C PHE A 550 -20.96 -19.24 -2.10
N SER A 551 -22.15 -18.74 -2.47
CA SER A 551 -22.40 -18.34 -3.86
C SER A 551 -21.52 -17.15 -4.26
N MET A 552 -21.47 -16.13 -3.41
CA MET A 552 -20.64 -14.94 -3.59
C MET A 552 -19.15 -15.29 -3.58
N CYS A 553 -18.71 -16.22 -2.73
CA CYS A 553 -17.35 -16.75 -2.77
C CYS A 553 -17.00 -17.30 -4.17
N LYS A 554 -17.90 -18.06 -4.80
CA LYS A 554 -17.68 -18.57 -6.18
C LYS A 554 -17.66 -17.48 -7.23
N GLU A 555 -18.54 -16.48 -7.11
CA GLU A 555 -18.54 -15.33 -8.04
C GLU A 555 -17.22 -14.55 -7.98
N VAL A 556 -16.75 -14.28 -6.75
CA VAL A 556 -15.47 -13.62 -6.50
C VAL A 556 -14.32 -14.47 -7.02
N HIS A 557 -14.31 -15.78 -6.75
CA HIS A 557 -13.31 -16.70 -7.30
C HIS A 557 -13.32 -16.67 -8.85
N GLY A 558 -14.49 -16.71 -9.49
CA GLY A 558 -14.60 -16.57 -10.95
C GLY A 558 -14.10 -15.21 -11.48
N TYR A 559 -14.21 -14.14 -10.70
CA TYR A 559 -13.55 -12.87 -11.02
C TYR A 559 -12.02 -12.98 -10.95
N THR A 560 -11.46 -13.61 -9.91
CA THR A 560 -10.01 -13.78 -9.76
C THR A 560 -9.37 -14.56 -10.90
N LEU A 561 -10.04 -15.62 -11.38
CA LEU A 561 -9.61 -16.40 -12.55
C LEU A 561 -9.55 -15.53 -13.80
N ARG A 562 -10.58 -14.71 -14.06
CA ARG A 562 -10.65 -13.81 -15.22
C ARG A 562 -9.61 -12.69 -15.18
N GLN A 563 -9.20 -12.24 -14.00
CA GLN A 563 -8.16 -11.22 -13.84
C GLN A 563 -6.74 -11.81 -13.76
N GLY A 564 -6.59 -13.13 -13.74
CA GLY A 564 -5.28 -13.78 -13.63
C GLY A 564 -4.63 -13.67 -12.24
N PHE A 565 -5.43 -13.56 -11.17
CA PHE A 565 -4.93 -13.47 -9.80
C PHE A 565 -4.55 -14.82 -9.17
N GLU A 566 -4.59 -15.93 -9.92
CA GLU A 566 -4.30 -17.29 -9.42
C GLU A 566 -2.89 -17.43 -8.81
N SER A 567 -1.92 -16.65 -9.32
CA SER A 567 -0.55 -16.62 -8.82
C SER A 567 -0.37 -15.70 -7.61
N ASN A 568 -1.39 -14.91 -7.24
CA ASN A 568 -1.30 -13.98 -6.13
C ASN A 568 -1.52 -14.70 -4.80
N ILE A 569 -0.44 -14.87 -4.02
CA ILE A 569 -0.45 -15.60 -2.73
C ILE A 569 -1.49 -15.02 -1.75
N LEU A 570 -1.68 -13.70 -1.70
CA LEU A 570 -2.67 -13.08 -0.81
C LEU A 570 -4.09 -13.55 -1.17
N VAL A 571 -4.45 -13.48 -2.45
CA VAL A 571 -5.77 -13.90 -2.94
C VAL A 571 -5.98 -15.40 -2.72
N SER A 572 -4.99 -16.23 -3.04
CA SER A 572 -5.09 -17.67 -2.87
C SER A 572 -5.20 -18.08 -1.39
N ASN A 573 -4.47 -17.43 -0.49
CA ASN A 573 -4.60 -17.65 0.96
C ASN A 573 -5.99 -17.26 1.48
N SER A 574 -6.51 -16.11 1.02
CA SER A 574 -7.88 -15.68 1.34
C SER A 574 -8.91 -16.67 0.81
N LEU A 575 -8.78 -17.13 -0.43
CA LEU A 575 -9.68 -18.13 -1.01
C LEU A 575 -9.65 -19.44 -0.22
N THR A 576 -8.48 -19.98 0.13
CA THR A 576 -8.36 -21.18 0.97
C THR A 576 -9.11 -21.01 2.29
N SER A 577 -8.89 -19.88 3.00
CA SER A 577 -9.60 -19.61 4.25
C SER A 577 -11.11 -19.46 4.07
N THR A 578 -11.54 -18.75 3.01
CA THR A 578 -12.96 -18.49 2.77
C THR A 578 -13.71 -19.77 2.38
N TYR A 579 -13.16 -20.61 1.50
CA TYR A 579 -13.79 -21.88 1.16
C TYR A 579 -13.92 -22.80 2.38
N ALA A 580 -12.88 -22.87 3.22
CA ALA A 580 -12.95 -23.64 4.46
C ALA A 580 -14.04 -23.11 5.40
N LYS A 581 -14.13 -21.78 5.59
CA LYS A 581 -15.17 -21.14 6.43
C LYS A 581 -16.58 -21.24 5.83
N CYS A 582 -16.73 -21.28 4.51
CA CYS A 582 -18.01 -21.53 3.85
C CYS A 582 -18.39 -23.02 3.81
N GLY A 583 -17.63 -23.91 4.47
CA GLY A 583 -17.97 -25.32 4.61
C GLY A 583 -17.39 -26.26 3.56
N ASP A 584 -16.62 -25.78 2.57
CA ASP A 584 -16.06 -26.59 1.48
C ASP A 584 -14.53 -26.74 1.61
N ILE A 585 -14.14 -27.60 2.54
CA ILE A 585 -12.72 -27.90 2.82
C ILE A 585 -12.00 -28.56 1.63
N CYS A 586 -12.73 -29.29 0.78
CA CYS A 586 -12.19 -29.93 -0.42
C CYS A 586 -11.68 -28.87 -1.42
N SER A 587 -12.50 -27.88 -1.75
CA SER A 587 -12.09 -26.77 -2.62
C SER A 587 -10.95 -25.96 -1.99
N ALA A 588 -11.00 -25.71 -0.68
CA ALA A 588 -9.92 -25.04 0.03
C ALA A 588 -8.58 -25.78 -0.12
N ARG A 589 -8.60 -27.11 -0.03
CA ARG A 589 -7.42 -27.96 -0.20
C ARG A 589 -6.87 -27.92 -1.63
N ILE A 590 -7.73 -28.01 -2.64
CA ILE A 590 -7.30 -27.91 -4.05
C ILE A 590 -6.62 -26.56 -4.32
N ILE A 591 -7.20 -25.47 -3.82
CA ILE A 591 -6.63 -24.13 -3.98
C ILE A 591 -5.26 -24.07 -3.29
N PHE A 592 -5.17 -24.55 -2.04
CA PHE A 592 -3.92 -24.61 -1.30
C PHE A 592 -2.83 -25.37 -2.06
N ASP A 593 -3.13 -26.57 -2.56
CA ASP A 593 -2.16 -27.41 -3.26
C ASP A 593 -1.57 -26.69 -4.50
N ASN A 594 -2.39 -25.89 -5.19
CA ASN A 594 -1.98 -25.12 -6.38
C ASN A 594 -1.16 -23.83 -6.09
N ILE A 595 -1.06 -23.38 -4.83
CA ILE A 595 -0.27 -22.20 -4.47
C ILE A 595 1.22 -22.44 -4.76
N GLN A 596 1.82 -21.60 -5.60
CA GLN A 596 3.26 -21.56 -5.84
C GLN A 596 3.94 -20.72 -4.76
N GLY A 597 5.03 -21.22 -4.16
CA GLY A 597 5.74 -20.48 -3.12
C GLY A 597 4.93 -20.27 -1.83
N LYS A 598 4.27 -21.33 -1.34
CA LYS A 598 3.48 -21.32 -0.09
C LYS A 598 4.28 -20.69 1.06
N ASN A 599 3.70 -19.64 1.66
CA ASN A 599 4.27 -19.00 2.84
C ASN A 599 3.58 -19.52 4.11
N GLN A 600 4.03 -19.04 5.26
CA GLN A 600 3.48 -19.42 6.57
C GLN A 600 1.96 -19.21 6.67
N ILE A 601 1.45 -18.12 6.11
CA ILE A 601 0.01 -17.83 6.07
C ILE A 601 -0.75 -18.89 5.26
N SER A 602 -0.20 -19.37 4.14
CA SER A 602 -0.82 -20.44 3.34
C SER A 602 -1.03 -21.71 4.17
N TRP A 603 -0.02 -22.11 4.94
CA TRP A 603 -0.08 -23.30 5.80
C TRP A 603 -1.05 -23.10 6.97
N ASN A 604 -0.99 -21.96 7.64
CA ASN A 604 -1.87 -21.64 8.76
C ASN A 604 -3.35 -21.64 8.33
N SER A 605 -3.68 -21.08 7.16
CA SER A 605 -5.05 -21.06 6.63
C SER A 605 -5.63 -22.46 6.42
N ILE A 606 -4.88 -23.39 5.81
CA ILE A 606 -5.39 -24.75 5.57
C ILE A 606 -5.42 -25.58 6.85
N LEU A 607 -4.44 -25.43 7.75
CA LEU A 607 -4.41 -26.12 9.03
C LEU A 607 -5.61 -25.71 9.90
N LEU A 608 -5.91 -24.41 9.96
CA LEU A 608 -7.09 -23.90 10.66
C LEU A 608 -8.37 -24.47 10.03
N GLY A 609 -8.47 -24.46 8.70
CA GLY A 609 -9.62 -25.03 7.99
C GLY A 609 -9.83 -26.51 8.33
N LEU A 610 -8.79 -27.34 8.26
CA LEU A 610 -8.89 -28.76 8.60
C LEU A 610 -9.28 -28.98 10.07
N GLY A 611 -8.78 -28.12 10.97
CA GLY A 611 -9.15 -28.13 12.37
C GLY A 611 -10.63 -27.86 12.61
N MET A 612 -11.19 -26.85 11.95
CA MET A 612 -12.62 -26.50 12.01
C MET A 612 -13.53 -27.63 11.50
N HIS A 613 -13.05 -28.40 10.52
CA HIS A 613 -13.77 -29.53 9.91
C HIS A 613 -13.48 -30.88 10.59
N GLY A 614 -12.70 -30.91 11.67
CA GLY A 614 -12.39 -32.14 12.42
C GLY A 614 -11.41 -33.10 11.73
N HIS A 615 -10.78 -32.69 10.62
CA HIS A 615 -9.79 -33.49 9.88
C HIS A 615 -8.40 -33.46 10.52
N THR A 616 -8.34 -33.80 11.81
CA THR A 616 -7.12 -33.71 12.65
C THR A 616 -5.98 -34.62 12.18
N ASP A 617 -6.28 -35.79 11.65
CA ASP A 617 -5.26 -36.71 11.14
C ASP A 617 -4.54 -36.10 9.92
N GLU A 618 -5.29 -35.58 8.95
CA GLU A 618 -4.74 -34.91 7.77
C GLU A 618 -3.98 -33.63 8.14
N MET A 619 -4.50 -32.87 9.10
CA MET A 619 -3.83 -31.71 9.65
C MET A 619 -2.44 -32.05 10.20
N SER A 620 -2.31 -33.14 10.96
CA SER A 620 -1.03 -33.57 11.52
C SER A 620 0.00 -33.90 10.42
N VAL A 621 -0.46 -34.53 9.34
CA VAL A 621 0.39 -34.83 8.16
C VAL A 621 0.85 -33.54 7.49
N LEU A 622 -0.06 -32.58 7.27
CA LEU A 622 0.30 -31.29 6.68
C LEU A 622 1.27 -30.48 7.54
N PHE A 623 1.15 -30.54 8.86
CA PHE A 623 2.08 -29.87 9.77
C PHE A 623 3.50 -30.44 9.65
N GLU A 624 3.65 -31.76 9.50
CA GLU A 624 4.95 -32.37 9.21
C GLU A 624 5.49 -31.97 7.83
N ILE A 625 4.63 -31.88 6.81
CA ILE A 625 5.03 -31.41 5.47
C ILE A 625 5.50 -29.94 5.52
N MET A 626 4.81 -29.07 6.26
CA MET A 626 5.21 -27.67 6.49
C MET A 626 6.64 -27.58 7.03
N LYS A 627 6.95 -28.37 8.07
CA LYS A 627 8.30 -28.42 8.66
C LYS A 627 9.34 -28.95 7.67
N SER A 628 9.03 -30.02 6.95
CA SER A 628 9.95 -30.60 5.95
C SER A 628 10.20 -29.66 4.76
N SER A 629 9.28 -28.73 4.50
CA SER A 629 9.39 -27.70 3.47
C SER A 629 10.24 -26.50 3.92
N GLY A 630 10.80 -26.53 5.14
CA GLY A 630 11.63 -25.46 5.69
C GLY A 630 10.86 -24.23 6.17
N VAL A 631 9.52 -24.30 6.26
CA VAL A 631 8.69 -23.22 6.80
C VAL A 631 8.59 -23.40 8.31
N MET A 632 9.03 -22.40 9.07
CA MET A 632 8.99 -22.43 10.53
C MET A 632 7.56 -22.17 11.04
N PRO A 633 7.05 -22.97 11.99
CA PRO A 633 5.79 -22.68 12.69
C PRO A 633 5.85 -21.38 13.50
N ASP A 634 4.72 -20.68 13.63
CA ASP A 634 4.53 -19.53 14.54
C ASP A 634 3.42 -19.78 15.57
N HIS A 635 3.18 -18.79 16.42
CA HIS A 635 2.05 -18.74 17.36
C HIS A 635 0.71 -19.05 16.68
N ALA A 636 0.47 -18.56 15.46
CA ALA A 636 -0.77 -18.82 14.72
C ALA A 636 -0.89 -20.27 14.25
N THR A 637 0.22 -20.92 13.85
CA THR A 637 0.25 -22.36 13.56
C THR A 637 -0.22 -23.17 14.76
N PHE A 638 0.29 -22.84 15.96
CA PHE A 638 -0.07 -23.55 17.19
C PHE A 638 -1.50 -23.26 17.65
N ILE A 639 -2.04 -22.04 17.43
CA ILE A 639 -3.46 -21.77 17.67
C ILE A 639 -4.34 -22.70 16.82
N ALA A 640 -4.04 -22.84 15.53
CA ALA A 640 -4.78 -23.74 14.65
C ALA A 640 -4.73 -25.19 15.16
N LEU A 641 -3.53 -25.71 15.48
CA LEU A 641 -3.31 -27.06 16.02
C LEU A 641 -4.09 -27.32 17.32
N LEU A 642 -4.01 -26.39 18.28
CA LEU A 642 -4.65 -26.54 19.57
C LEU A 642 -6.17 -26.41 19.48
N SER A 643 -6.67 -25.50 18.63
CA SER A 643 -8.11 -25.36 18.35
C SER A 643 -8.67 -26.64 17.73
N ALA A 644 -7.96 -27.24 16.77
CA ALA A 644 -8.33 -28.52 16.18
C ALA A 644 -8.35 -29.66 17.22
N CYS A 645 -7.38 -29.67 18.14
CA CYS A 645 -7.39 -30.63 19.26
C CYS A 645 -8.60 -30.41 20.16
N SER A 646 -8.94 -29.16 20.48
CA SER A 646 -10.14 -28.81 21.27
C SER A 646 -11.43 -29.33 20.63
N HIS A 647 -11.63 -29.09 19.33
CA HIS A 647 -12.84 -29.54 18.62
C HIS A 647 -12.93 -31.07 18.50
N SER A 648 -11.80 -31.77 18.42
CA SER A 648 -11.75 -33.23 18.32
C SER A 648 -11.62 -33.95 19.67
N GLY A 649 -11.46 -33.22 20.79
CA GLY A 649 -11.24 -33.79 22.12
C GLY A 649 -9.92 -34.56 22.28
N ARG A 650 -8.91 -34.32 21.43
CA ARG A 650 -7.62 -35.02 21.44
C ARG A 650 -6.64 -34.43 22.47
N VAL A 651 -6.89 -34.67 23.75
CA VAL A 651 -6.10 -34.09 24.87
C VAL A 651 -4.60 -34.40 24.76
N ASP A 652 -4.23 -35.63 24.41
CA ASP A 652 -2.83 -36.05 24.27
C ASP A 652 -2.06 -35.23 23.22
N TRP A 653 -2.72 -34.95 22.09
CA TRP A 653 -2.12 -34.17 21.01
C TRP A 653 -2.04 -32.69 21.38
N GLY A 654 -3.06 -32.16 22.06
CA GLY A 654 -3.03 -30.80 22.58
C GLY A 654 -1.81 -30.55 23.48
N TRP A 655 -1.57 -31.42 24.46
CA TRP A 655 -0.38 -31.32 25.31
C TRP A 655 0.93 -31.49 24.55
N ARG A 656 0.98 -32.38 23.56
CA ARG A 656 2.17 -32.57 22.72
C ARG A 656 2.52 -31.31 21.94
N TYR A 657 1.54 -30.67 21.29
CA TYR A 657 1.77 -29.44 20.55
C TYR A 657 2.11 -28.27 21.46
N PHE A 658 1.41 -28.13 22.60
CA PHE A 658 1.66 -27.08 23.57
C PHE A 658 3.09 -27.12 24.13
N LYS A 659 3.61 -28.32 24.42
CA LYS A 659 5.01 -28.49 24.89
C LYS A 659 6.03 -28.28 23.77
N SER A 660 5.78 -28.87 22.59
CA SER A 660 6.66 -28.75 21.42
C SER A 660 6.86 -27.28 21.00
N MET A 661 5.84 -26.43 21.14
CA MET A 661 5.93 -24.99 20.89
C MET A 661 7.08 -24.32 21.66
N ALA A 662 7.19 -24.59 22.97
CA ALA A 662 8.24 -24.02 23.82
C ALA A 662 9.59 -24.75 23.63
N GLU A 663 9.57 -26.08 23.61
CA GLU A 663 10.77 -26.91 23.62
C GLU A 663 11.49 -26.95 22.25
N ASP A 664 10.74 -27.21 21.17
CA ASP A 664 11.30 -27.43 19.84
C ASP A 664 11.40 -26.12 19.03
N HIS A 665 10.44 -25.21 19.23
CA HIS A 665 10.29 -24.01 18.42
C HIS A 665 10.68 -22.71 19.14
N ARG A 666 10.97 -22.75 20.44
CA ARG A 666 11.34 -21.59 21.28
C ARG A 666 10.30 -20.46 21.21
N LEU A 667 9.04 -20.82 21.06
CA LEU A 667 7.92 -19.88 21.10
C LEU A 667 7.29 -19.98 22.49
N GLU A 668 7.33 -18.90 23.26
CA GLU A 668 6.62 -18.86 24.55
C GLU A 668 5.10 -18.79 24.31
N PRO A 669 4.30 -19.65 24.97
CA PRO A 669 2.84 -19.62 24.83
C PRO A 669 2.26 -18.26 25.26
N GLN A 670 1.38 -17.71 24.42
CA GLN A 670 0.61 -16.51 24.68
C GLN A 670 -0.81 -16.88 25.16
N LEU A 671 -1.58 -15.86 25.56
CA LEU A 671 -2.91 -16.01 26.13
C LEU A 671 -3.84 -16.89 25.27
N GLU A 672 -3.74 -16.75 23.95
CA GLU A 672 -4.54 -17.49 22.97
C GLU A 672 -4.26 -18.99 23.01
N GLN A 673 -3.00 -19.42 23.09
CA GLN A 673 -2.68 -20.85 23.18
C GLN A 673 -3.11 -21.45 24.52
N TYR A 674 -2.98 -20.69 25.62
CA TYR A 674 -3.54 -21.09 26.92
C TYR A 674 -5.06 -21.24 26.84
N THR A 675 -5.75 -20.30 26.19
CA THR A 675 -7.21 -20.34 26.01
C THR A 675 -7.65 -21.58 25.22
N CYS A 676 -6.96 -21.92 24.13
CA CYS A 676 -7.24 -23.13 23.37
C CYS A 676 -7.05 -24.41 24.22
N MET A 677 -6.02 -24.44 25.08
CA MET A 677 -5.79 -25.57 25.98
C MET A 677 -6.83 -25.67 27.09
N VAL A 678 -7.23 -24.55 27.68
CA VAL A 678 -8.30 -24.49 28.69
C VAL A 678 -9.63 -24.94 28.08
N ASP A 679 -9.96 -24.49 26.86
CA ASP A 679 -11.15 -24.93 26.13
C ASP A 679 -11.12 -26.44 25.85
N LEU A 680 -9.96 -26.99 25.42
CA LEU A 680 -9.78 -28.43 25.22
C LEU A 680 -9.97 -29.24 26.51
N LEU A 681 -9.30 -28.84 27.59
CA LEU A 681 -9.39 -29.53 28.89
C LEU A 681 -10.81 -29.41 29.48
N GLY A 682 -11.40 -28.23 29.37
CA GLY A 682 -12.75 -27.93 29.81
C GLY A 682 -13.80 -28.77 29.10
N ARG A 683 -13.78 -28.84 27.75
CA ARG A 683 -14.71 -29.66 26.96
C ARG A 683 -14.60 -31.15 27.28
N THR A 684 -13.39 -31.62 27.56
CA THR A 684 -13.13 -33.04 27.86
C THR A 684 -13.33 -33.40 29.34
N GLY A 685 -13.73 -32.45 30.18
CA GLY A 685 -14.08 -32.68 31.59
C GLY A 685 -12.90 -32.63 32.57
N HIS A 686 -11.70 -32.26 32.11
CA HIS A 686 -10.50 -32.13 32.93
C HIS A 686 -10.43 -30.75 33.61
N LEU A 687 -11.48 -30.39 34.36
CA LEU A 687 -11.68 -29.04 34.91
C LEU A 687 -10.58 -28.61 35.87
N ASP A 688 -10.11 -29.50 36.76
CA ASP A 688 -9.03 -29.20 37.70
C ASP A 688 -7.72 -28.87 36.95
N HIS A 689 -7.37 -29.66 35.93
CA HIS A 689 -6.19 -29.40 35.11
C HIS A 689 -6.31 -28.08 34.32
N ALA A 690 -7.52 -27.71 33.89
CA ALA A 690 -7.77 -26.44 33.22
C ALA A 690 -7.56 -25.26 34.19
N TYR A 691 -8.06 -25.38 35.43
CA TYR A 691 -7.84 -24.38 36.48
C TYR A 691 -6.35 -24.25 36.84
N ASP A 692 -5.66 -25.36 37.06
CA ASP A 692 -4.22 -25.38 37.35
C ASP A 692 -3.41 -24.76 36.21
N LEU A 693 -3.80 -24.99 34.95
CA LEU A 693 -3.15 -24.40 33.79
C LEU A 693 -3.27 -22.87 33.80
N ILE A 694 -4.47 -22.33 34.09
CA ILE A 694 -4.66 -20.86 34.21
C ILE A 694 -3.80 -20.30 35.34
N MET A 695 -3.77 -20.98 36.49
CA MET A 695 -2.96 -20.57 37.65
C MET A 695 -1.44 -20.62 37.38
N SER A 696 -1.00 -21.45 36.42
CA SER A 696 0.41 -21.57 36.03
C SER A 696 0.89 -20.53 35.02
N MET A 697 -0.01 -19.65 34.53
CA MET A 697 0.33 -18.66 33.51
C MET A 697 1.36 -17.64 34.00
N PRO A 698 2.32 -17.22 33.16
CA PRO A 698 3.34 -16.24 33.54
C PRO A 698 2.84 -14.79 33.54
N PHE A 699 1.57 -14.56 33.19
CA PHE A 699 0.92 -13.25 33.11
C PHE A 699 -0.54 -13.35 33.59
N ALA A 700 -1.18 -12.20 33.81
CA ALA A 700 -2.54 -12.14 34.33
C ALA A 700 -3.55 -12.72 33.30
N PRO A 701 -4.45 -13.62 33.72
CA PRO A 701 -5.53 -14.12 32.87
C PRO A 701 -6.58 -13.03 32.61
N ASP A 702 -7.21 -13.08 31.43
CA ASP A 702 -8.33 -12.21 31.07
C ASP A 702 -9.70 -12.84 31.44
N ASP A 703 -10.77 -12.09 31.26
CA ASP A 703 -12.13 -12.57 31.53
C ASP A 703 -12.54 -13.73 30.59
N ARG A 704 -11.99 -13.79 29.38
CA ARG A 704 -12.33 -14.78 28.35
C ARG A 704 -11.84 -16.18 28.68
N ILE A 705 -10.59 -16.33 29.12
CA ILE A 705 -10.06 -17.65 29.49
C ILE A 705 -10.83 -18.23 30.70
N TRP A 706 -11.18 -17.37 31.66
CA TRP A 706 -12.07 -17.74 32.76
C TRP A 706 -13.48 -18.09 32.27
N GLY A 707 -14.02 -17.32 31.34
CA GLY A 707 -15.30 -17.57 30.71
C GLY A 707 -15.41 -18.94 30.02
N SER A 708 -14.35 -19.37 29.33
CA SER A 708 -14.25 -20.69 28.72
C SER A 708 -14.33 -21.81 29.77
N LEU A 709 -13.63 -21.66 30.90
CA LEU A 709 -13.69 -22.61 32.00
C LEU A 709 -15.06 -22.61 32.69
N LEU A 710 -15.67 -21.44 32.91
CA LEU A 710 -17.02 -21.32 33.49
C LEU A 710 -18.07 -22.05 32.64
N GLY A 711 -17.98 -21.92 31.31
CA GLY A 711 -18.82 -22.67 30.37
C GLY A 711 -18.64 -24.17 30.45
N SER A 712 -17.40 -24.61 30.65
CA SER A 712 -17.08 -26.02 30.84
C SER A 712 -17.60 -26.54 32.18
N CYS A 713 -17.52 -25.76 33.26
CA CYS A 713 -18.12 -26.09 34.55
C CYS A 713 -19.64 -26.29 34.43
N LYS A 714 -20.32 -25.46 33.64
CA LYS A 714 -21.74 -25.67 33.31
C LYS A 714 -22.00 -26.98 32.59
N THR A 715 -21.14 -27.33 31.65
CA THR A 715 -21.32 -28.54 30.83
C THR A 715 -21.16 -29.81 31.67
N HIS A 716 -20.25 -29.80 32.64
CA HIS A 716 -19.92 -30.96 33.47
C HIS A 716 -20.53 -30.92 34.88
N GLY A 717 -21.21 -29.84 35.27
CA GLY A 717 -21.93 -29.71 36.55
C GLY A 717 -21.03 -29.52 37.76
N ASP A 718 -19.94 -28.74 37.66
CA ASP A 718 -19.08 -28.40 38.80
C ASP A 718 -19.37 -26.99 39.33
N ASP A 719 -20.35 -26.89 40.23
CA ASP A 719 -20.80 -25.60 40.77
C ASP A 719 -19.75 -24.93 41.67
N ARG A 720 -18.93 -25.74 42.36
CA ARG A 720 -17.92 -25.21 43.26
C ARG A 720 -16.85 -24.46 42.46
N LEU A 721 -16.37 -25.07 41.39
CA LEU A 721 -15.39 -24.42 40.53
C LEU A 721 -16.01 -23.25 39.76
N ALA A 722 -17.28 -23.36 39.34
CA ALA A 722 -18.01 -22.27 38.70
C ALA A 722 -18.07 -21.00 39.56
N ASP A 723 -18.34 -21.13 40.86
CA ASP A 723 -18.38 -20.00 41.80
C ASP A 723 -17.01 -19.32 41.95
N ILE A 724 -15.93 -20.12 42.02
CA ILE A 724 -14.55 -19.62 42.10
C ILE A 724 -14.18 -18.85 40.82
N VAL A 725 -14.45 -19.46 39.66
CA VAL A 725 -14.15 -18.87 38.35
C VAL A 725 -14.96 -17.59 38.13
N ALA A 726 -16.24 -17.57 38.49
CA ALA A 726 -17.06 -16.36 38.40
C ALA A 726 -16.55 -15.25 39.31
N GLY A 727 -16.02 -15.58 40.50
CA GLY A 727 -15.33 -14.64 41.37
C GLY A 727 -14.17 -13.93 40.64
N HIS A 728 -13.28 -14.69 40.01
CA HIS A 728 -12.17 -14.13 39.23
C HIS A 728 -12.65 -13.25 38.06
N ILE A 729 -13.69 -13.66 37.34
CA ILE A 729 -14.27 -12.86 36.25
C ILE A 729 -14.76 -11.52 36.76
N PHE A 730 -15.52 -11.48 37.86
CA PHE A 730 -16.11 -10.24 38.37
C PHE A 730 -15.11 -9.33 39.10
N GLU A 731 -13.95 -9.85 39.50
CA GLU A 731 -12.80 -9.03 39.92
C GLU A 731 -12.16 -8.29 38.73
N ILE A 732 -12.14 -8.92 37.54
CA ILE A 732 -11.55 -8.35 36.32
C ILE A 732 -12.55 -7.42 35.60
N ASP A 733 -13.77 -7.93 35.34
CA ASP A 733 -14.87 -7.19 34.70
C ASP A 733 -16.13 -7.24 35.57
N PRO A 734 -16.32 -6.21 36.44
CA PRO A 734 -17.50 -6.09 37.27
C PRO A 734 -18.80 -5.85 36.49
N ASP A 735 -18.79 -5.55 35.19
CA ASP A 735 -19.98 -5.19 34.41
C ASP A 735 -20.35 -6.26 33.37
N SER A 736 -19.62 -7.37 33.31
CA SER A 736 -19.92 -8.46 32.38
C SER A 736 -21.33 -9.05 32.58
N VAL A 737 -22.20 -8.85 31.59
CA VAL A 737 -23.58 -9.34 31.63
C VAL A 737 -23.67 -10.82 31.26
N GLY A 738 -22.84 -11.25 30.30
CA GLY A 738 -22.85 -12.61 29.75
C GLY A 738 -22.53 -13.66 30.82
N TYR A 739 -21.46 -13.45 31.59
CA TYR A 739 -21.05 -14.39 32.64
C TYR A 739 -22.03 -14.41 33.83
N ARG A 740 -22.66 -13.28 34.17
CA ARG A 740 -23.74 -13.26 35.17
C ARG A 740 -24.93 -14.10 34.74
N VAL A 741 -25.36 -13.97 33.48
CA VAL A 741 -26.46 -14.78 32.94
C VAL A 741 -26.09 -16.27 32.91
N LEU A 742 -24.84 -16.60 32.59
CA LEU A 742 -24.35 -17.98 32.61
C LEU A 742 -24.34 -18.57 34.02
N LEU A 743 -23.86 -17.83 35.01
CA LEU A 743 -23.84 -18.24 36.42
C LEU A 743 -25.26 -18.38 36.99
N ALA A 744 -26.16 -17.46 36.65
CA ALA A 744 -27.56 -17.54 37.05
C ALA A 744 -28.22 -18.83 36.53
N LYS A 745 -27.93 -19.23 35.28
CA LYS A 745 -28.44 -20.48 34.72
C LYS A 745 -27.88 -21.71 35.43
N LEU A 746 -26.59 -21.71 35.75
CA LEU A 746 -25.94 -22.77 36.54
C LEU A 746 -26.69 -22.99 37.86
N HIS A 747 -26.92 -21.93 38.63
CA HIS A 747 -27.65 -21.99 39.89
C HIS A 747 -29.15 -22.33 39.74
N GLU A 748 -29.75 -22.05 38.59
CA GLU A 748 -31.14 -22.39 38.28
C GLU A 748 -31.32 -23.90 38.12
N PHE A 749 -30.37 -24.59 37.46
CA PHE A 749 -30.35 -26.06 37.39
C PHE A 749 -30.18 -26.73 38.75
N ASP A 750 -29.50 -26.03 39.67
CA ASP A 750 -29.15 -26.51 41.02
C ASP A 750 -30.22 -26.22 42.09
N GLY A 751 -31.34 -25.58 41.71
CA GLY A 751 -32.43 -25.21 42.62
C GLY A 751 -32.09 -24.08 43.60
N LYS A 752 -30.99 -23.35 43.37
CA LYS A 752 -30.51 -22.23 44.20
C LYS A 752 -31.24 -20.91 43.88
N HIS A 753 -32.57 -20.89 44.00
CA HIS A 753 -33.43 -19.78 43.56
C HIS A 753 -33.09 -18.40 44.17
N SER A 754 -32.57 -18.36 45.40
CA SER A 754 -32.15 -17.12 46.06
C SER A 754 -30.94 -16.46 45.41
N LEU A 755 -29.94 -17.25 45.00
CA LEU A 755 -28.75 -16.75 44.30
C LEU A 755 -29.11 -16.24 42.89
N VAL A 756 -30.00 -16.95 42.19
CA VAL A 756 -30.52 -16.53 40.89
C VAL A 756 -31.25 -15.18 41.00
N ALA A 757 -32.10 -15.02 42.02
CA ALA A 757 -32.81 -13.77 42.26
C ALA A 757 -31.85 -12.60 42.54
N ASN A 758 -30.79 -12.84 43.33
CA ASN A 758 -29.77 -11.83 43.61
C ASN A 758 -29.01 -11.41 42.34
N ILE A 759 -28.57 -12.36 41.51
CA ILE A 759 -27.87 -12.06 40.25
C ILE A 759 -28.78 -11.30 39.28
N ARG A 760 -30.05 -11.71 39.14
CA ARG A 760 -31.03 -11.00 38.29
C ARG A 760 -31.35 -9.59 38.83
N SER A 761 -31.29 -9.37 40.15
CA SER A 761 -31.38 -8.04 40.73
C SER A 761 -30.16 -7.19 40.38
N ASP A 762 -28.95 -7.72 40.56
CA ASP A 762 -27.69 -7.01 40.26
C ASP A 762 -27.63 -6.56 38.78
N ILE A 763 -28.06 -7.41 37.85
CA ILE A 763 -28.16 -7.04 36.41
C ILE A 763 -29.09 -5.84 36.19
N ARG A 764 -30.27 -5.86 36.83
CA ARG A 764 -31.27 -4.79 36.69
C ARG A 764 -30.80 -3.50 37.36
N ASP A 765 -30.25 -3.61 38.56
CA ASP A 765 -29.83 -2.47 39.39
C ASP A 765 -28.64 -1.74 38.75
N LYS A 766 -27.78 -2.46 38.02
CA LYS A 766 -26.68 -1.90 37.20
C LYS A 766 -27.09 -1.45 35.79
N GLY A 767 -28.35 -1.65 35.38
CA GLY A 767 -28.84 -1.28 34.05
C GLY A 767 -28.19 -2.06 32.89
N LEU A 768 -27.64 -3.24 33.18
CA LEU A 768 -26.91 -4.07 32.24
C LEU A 768 -27.88 -4.71 31.22
N LYS A 769 -27.57 -4.60 29.91
CA LYS A 769 -28.38 -5.18 28.83
C LYS A 769 -27.59 -6.24 28.08
N LYS A 770 -28.18 -7.44 27.93
CA LYS A 770 -27.63 -8.50 27.10
C LYS A 770 -27.77 -8.13 25.63
N GLN A 771 -26.70 -8.25 24.85
CA GLN A 771 -26.79 -8.21 23.40
C GLN A 771 -27.30 -9.56 22.87
N PRO A 772 -28.33 -9.58 22.00
CA PRO A 772 -28.82 -10.82 21.41
C PRO A 772 -27.78 -11.39 20.45
N GLY A 773 -27.56 -12.70 20.51
CA GLY A 773 -26.72 -13.39 19.53
C GLY A 773 -27.36 -13.37 18.15
N CYS A 774 -26.54 -13.28 17.11
CA CYS A 774 -26.96 -13.28 15.71
C CYS A 774 -26.21 -14.36 14.91
N SER A 775 -26.88 -14.94 13.93
CA SER A 775 -26.31 -15.89 12.99
C SER A 775 -26.87 -15.67 11.60
N TRP A 776 -26.11 -16.05 10.57
CA TRP A 776 -26.49 -15.91 9.17
C TRP A 776 -26.30 -17.24 8.45
N ILE A 777 -27.22 -17.53 7.53
CA ILE A 777 -27.12 -18.68 6.63
C ILE A 777 -27.55 -18.29 5.23
N GLU A 778 -26.89 -18.85 4.22
CA GLU A 778 -27.28 -18.68 2.83
C GLU A 778 -28.15 -19.87 2.36
N ILE A 779 -29.37 -19.57 1.89
CA ILE A 779 -30.28 -20.55 1.27
C ILE A 779 -30.73 -19.98 -0.07
N ASP A 780 -30.62 -20.76 -1.15
CA ASP A 780 -31.01 -20.35 -2.51
C ASP A 780 -30.48 -18.97 -2.95
N CYS A 781 -29.21 -18.68 -2.62
CA CYS A 781 -28.53 -17.41 -2.89
C CYS A 781 -29.12 -16.19 -2.15
N LYS A 782 -29.84 -16.41 -1.05
CA LYS A 782 -30.31 -15.37 -0.14
C LYS A 782 -29.71 -15.57 1.24
N ILE A 783 -29.25 -14.49 1.85
CA ILE A 783 -28.76 -14.51 3.24
C ILE A 783 -29.97 -14.32 4.17
N HIS A 784 -30.13 -15.25 5.10
CA HIS A 784 -31.14 -15.23 6.13
C HIS A 784 -30.46 -14.97 7.48
N ALA A 785 -30.83 -13.88 8.13
CA ALA A 785 -30.35 -13.54 9.47
C ALA A 785 -31.32 -14.11 10.53
N PHE A 786 -30.75 -14.69 11.57
CA PHE A 786 -31.46 -15.23 12.73
C PHE A 786 -30.90 -14.58 13.98
N ILE A 787 -31.71 -13.77 14.66
CA ILE A 787 -31.37 -13.13 15.93
C ILE A 787 -32.02 -13.95 17.04
N ALA A 788 -31.28 -14.18 18.13
CA ALA A 788 -31.76 -14.97 19.26
C ALA A 788 -33.10 -14.42 19.80
N GLY A 789 -34.14 -15.26 19.74
CA GLY A 789 -35.50 -14.91 20.17
C GLY A 789 -36.34 -14.15 19.14
N ASP A 790 -35.85 -13.97 17.90
CA ASP A 790 -36.65 -13.41 16.82
C ASP A 790 -37.59 -14.44 16.18
N HIS A 791 -38.68 -13.93 15.60
CA HIS A 791 -39.64 -14.68 14.78
C HIS A 791 -39.90 -13.98 13.45
N SER A 792 -39.05 -13.02 13.07
CA SER A 792 -39.16 -12.20 11.86
C SER A 792 -39.00 -12.99 10.57
N HIS A 793 -38.41 -14.18 10.62
CA HIS A 793 -38.26 -15.05 9.47
C HIS A 793 -39.63 -15.58 8.97
N TYR A 794 -39.88 -15.56 7.66
CA TYR A 794 -41.17 -15.97 7.08
C TYR A 794 -41.51 -17.45 7.30
N GLN A 795 -40.49 -18.30 7.50
CA GLN A 795 -40.62 -19.72 7.88
C GLN A 795 -40.37 -19.98 9.37
N SER A 796 -40.41 -18.97 10.23
CA SER A 796 -40.07 -19.13 11.66
C SER A 796 -40.83 -20.30 12.31
N GLN A 797 -42.13 -20.44 12.07
CA GLN A 797 -42.93 -21.56 12.60
C GLN A 797 -42.40 -22.96 12.21
N GLU A 798 -42.00 -23.15 10.95
CA GLU A 798 -41.43 -24.42 10.47
C GLU A 798 -40.04 -24.68 11.06
N VAL A 799 -39.21 -23.63 11.09
CA VAL A 799 -37.85 -23.72 11.65
C VAL A 799 -37.90 -24.11 13.12
N TYR A 800 -38.74 -23.45 13.93
CA TYR A 800 -38.92 -23.79 15.35
C TYR A 800 -39.53 -25.19 15.52
N ALA A 801 -40.48 -25.62 14.68
CA ALA A 801 -41.02 -26.98 14.76
C ALA A 801 -39.96 -28.08 14.49
N ILE A 802 -39.06 -27.85 13.53
CA ILE A 802 -37.93 -28.74 13.24
C ILE A 802 -36.91 -28.69 14.37
N LEU A 803 -36.58 -27.49 14.88
CA LEU A 803 -35.66 -27.31 16.00
C LEU A 803 -36.13 -28.07 17.24
N ASP A 804 -37.43 -28.03 17.55
CA ASP A 804 -38.06 -28.77 18.65
C ASP A 804 -37.99 -30.28 18.43
N SER A 805 -38.10 -30.74 17.18
CA SER A 805 -37.91 -32.16 16.82
C SER A 805 -36.46 -32.60 17.04
N LEU A 806 -35.50 -31.84 16.50
CA LEU A 806 -34.06 -32.11 16.65
C LEU A 806 -33.63 -32.08 18.11
N THR A 807 -34.12 -31.11 18.89
CA THR A 807 -33.77 -31.01 20.30
C THR A 807 -34.27 -32.23 21.09
N ARG A 808 -35.48 -32.72 20.79
CA ARG A 808 -35.99 -33.97 21.37
C ARG A 808 -35.14 -35.19 20.99
N GLU A 809 -34.61 -35.22 19.77
CA GLU A 809 -33.74 -36.30 19.30
C GLU A 809 -32.34 -36.26 19.96
N ILE A 810 -31.75 -35.07 20.08
CA ILE A 810 -30.49 -34.84 20.79
C ILE A 810 -30.61 -35.24 22.26
N LEU A 811 -31.72 -34.87 22.92
CA LEU A 811 -31.99 -35.25 24.31
C LEU A 811 -32.15 -36.78 24.47
N ARG A 812 -32.73 -37.47 23.49
CA ARG A 812 -32.77 -38.95 23.48
C ARG A 812 -31.38 -39.57 23.35
N LEU A 813 -30.51 -39.00 22.53
CA LEU A 813 -29.16 -39.53 22.29
C LEU A 813 -28.18 -39.23 23.45
N THR A 814 -28.41 -38.18 24.22
CA THR A 814 -27.51 -37.71 25.30
C THR A 814 -27.79 -38.31 26.68
N ASN A 815 -28.80 -39.17 26.83
CA ASN A 815 -29.09 -39.95 28.03
C ASN A 815 -29.21 -39.12 29.33
N THR A 816 -29.64 -37.85 29.24
CA THR A 816 -29.96 -37.02 30.41
C THR A 816 -31.33 -37.43 30.95
N ARG A 817 -31.36 -38.02 32.15
CA ARG A 817 -32.59 -38.36 32.88
C ARG A 817 -33.39 -37.10 33.19
N GLN A 818 -34.59 -36.94 32.64
CA GLN A 818 -35.60 -36.05 33.20
C GLN A 818 -36.26 -36.75 34.40
N SER A 819 -36.33 -36.08 35.54
CA SER A 819 -37.32 -36.38 36.57
C SER A 819 -38.66 -35.82 36.11
N ASP A 820 -39.62 -36.72 35.87
CA ASP A 820 -41.00 -36.43 35.50
C ASP A 820 -41.75 -35.65 36.61
N ALA A 821 -41.62 -34.33 36.66
CA ALA A 821 -42.46 -33.50 37.53
C ALA A 821 -42.50 -32.01 37.15
N GLU A 822 -42.52 -31.62 35.87
CA GLU A 822 -42.77 -30.22 35.48
C GLU A 822 -43.21 -30.13 34.02
N ALA A 823 -44.41 -30.66 33.75
CA ALA A 823 -45.06 -30.62 32.44
C ALA A 823 -46.33 -29.76 32.48
N THR A 824 -46.25 -28.54 33.02
CA THR A 824 -47.25 -27.48 32.84
C THR A 824 -46.60 -26.16 33.25
N GLU A 825 -46.58 -25.18 32.34
CA GLU A 825 -45.95 -23.84 32.46
C GLU A 825 -44.45 -23.75 32.11
N PHE A 826 -44.08 -24.18 30.90
CA PHE A 826 -42.94 -23.62 30.19
C PHE A 826 -43.44 -22.82 28.99
N ASP A 827 -43.68 -21.52 29.19
CA ASP A 827 -43.59 -20.53 28.12
C ASP A 827 -42.10 -20.40 27.74
N VAL A 828 -41.69 -21.40 26.99
CA VAL A 828 -40.59 -21.54 26.04
C VAL A 828 -39.58 -20.37 25.96
N ALA A 829 -38.57 -20.42 26.82
CA ALA A 829 -37.21 -19.98 26.48
C ALA A 829 -36.37 -21.24 26.27
N TRP A 830 -36.20 -21.64 25.00
CA TRP A 830 -35.38 -22.79 24.59
C TRP A 830 -33.91 -22.68 25.09
N PRO A 831 -33.20 -23.81 25.21
CA PRO A 831 -31.90 -23.88 25.85
C PRO A 831 -30.82 -23.25 24.98
N GLU A 832 -30.36 -22.05 25.36
CA GLU A 832 -29.06 -21.50 24.98
C GLU A 832 -27.94 -22.42 25.53
N LYS A 833 -27.71 -23.55 24.85
CA LYS A 833 -26.55 -24.45 25.03
C LYS A 833 -25.29 -23.93 24.34
N LEU A 834 -25.31 -22.70 23.85
CA LEU A 834 -24.18 -22.04 23.21
C LEU A 834 -23.92 -20.76 23.98
N LEU A 835 -22.82 -20.77 24.72
CA LEU A 835 -22.15 -19.53 25.11
C LEU A 835 -21.87 -18.72 23.84
N PRO A 836 -21.93 -17.37 23.91
CA PRO A 836 -21.40 -16.55 22.85
C PRO A 836 -19.87 -16.74 22.87
N CYS A 837 -19.34 -17.55 21.95
CA CYS A 837 -18.01 -17.26 21.45
C CYS A 837 -18.19 -16.02 20.57
N GLU A 838 -17.86 -14.85 21.11
CA GLU A 838 -17.81 -13.58 20.37
C GLU A 838 -16.77 -13.57 19.23
N ASN A 839 -16.26 -14.72 18.80
CA ASN A 839 -15.42 -14.81 17.62
C ASN A 839 -15.62 -16.12 16.87
N ASN A 840 -15.80 -15.97 15.56
CA ASN A 840 -15.97 -16.98 14.53
C ASN A 840 -17.39 -17.56 14.42
N GLY A 841 -18.16 -16.95 13.52
CA GLY A 841 -19.32 -17.58 12.91
C GLY A 841 -18.92 -18.93 12.31
N LEU A 842 -19.31 -20.01 12.99
CA LEU A 842 -19.47 -21.34 12.42
C LEU A 842 -20.32 -22.18 13.37
N PHE A 843 -21.65 -22.06 13.25
CA PHE A 843 -22.55 -23.12 13.72
C PHE A 843 -22.88 -24.01 12.52
N ILE A 844 -22.02 -24.99 12.25
CA ILE A 844 -22.39 -26.10 11.38
C ILE A 844 -23.30 -27.01 12.21
N LEU A 845 -24.61 -26.84 12.05
CA LEU A 845 -25.56 -27.93 12.29
C LEU A 845 -25.24 -29.01 11.24
N THR A 846 -24.55 -30.06 11.67
CA THR A 846 -24.48 -31.34 10.94
C THR A 846 -25.42 -32.33 11.59
#